data_AF-A0A1F9MSQ6-F1
#
_entry.id   AF-A0A1F9MSQ6-F1
#
_cell.length_a   1.000
_cell.length_b   1.000
_cell.length_c   1.000
_cell.angle_alpha   90.00
_cell.angle_beta   90.00
_cell.angle_gamma   90.00
#
_symmetry.space_group_name_H-M   'P 1'
#
loop_
_entity.id
_entity.type
_entity.pdbx_description
1 polymer ?
#
loop_
_entity_poly.entity_id
_entity_poly.type
_entity_poly.pdbx_seq_one_letter_code
_entity_poly.pdbx_strand_id
1 'polypeptide(L)'
;MPTQSSAGESYKNRRQSKRFAATHRVEYEVDGRRNISFLANLSLGGMYLRSASSLSAGQTLTFRVMLDDGKDPLDISGNVLENQGSGARINFADGQEASFARLLDYITGHVVPELEKICNRARPSADKVMDLAVFYTELDRHQDAHELYGRGVAANPRNVELHERFARFLMVAACGASGNEVVALLDDLDTVIANGIGVKSTPELEKLRGDAADFRAHLEERKLQEVRAEHDRQLQQKLEAEVNAAVRVREAELESAHAAALDGMRKEYEDEAIRLRNERDQARSALESAREDLKQEQADVAQQRRDLDNERQTFTADTERFARDRQKHSKENAGIREELDRQRCLLATQFKEFETKRDAHLAESTARQTELDRLGAALDIKQNELEERQRTLDEQASTQRQILEEESAVTRQALAAEIESQRSAARDELEGRRREVEEYLTAQRTELEALRADLETRDQQNHDVADQQKEQGQRLDERERTQLERQAALDALEQKRAGKFERRSRDLKSREDSLQQIATQQADKEQSLRALEADLGSRTAALDATATLQNEKQRELEAERERQESYEIALTDREEALRKVEAELAKRQENAQELDMELDARDVELCERAFTLEELQKQVEDRGLDLDHRAEELERRIGEIESALEEKVRTTESALAEKVRTTETELATKVRDADLAHKKRECALESALDENTRVTEAALAEKIRATEEVLAKRECEVSTALDERAAEVEERTLALNQRQGELEARDLVLGDRESALEERQKQQEERELAYANRVIEHQEREEALTADLAQREATVAAGMRELESRGSEIEARAGEIASETEQLEQQQRITIALHQEVETLDQQLTVRQSGLDEREMTIAAREAELEAVQSELDRRATTVADKERALSENVARVEQTAAELEVQASDLERQAKQLAEREVASAGKSAELEEMAVALEQRTEALLERETNFVATRSRVEEMQAAFEIRETELILQQETLRQNLADLDMTRQELEAEQKNLVAEREMLIELRTQIDASQASLDAKQREVDDKLLLCQSELDRLAVLQIEVNDKENALQSAQDAQNAERADLDALRQSIDRDQQWVAEQFHKLDGASSAGVPAASTLAVTAYDEVARKLEELDSREQVLDKWHTKLVRARETGEMSIEEIEEAEAALADEHAEIAQLRTQLTGG
;
A
#
# COMPACT_ATOMS: atom_id res chain seq x y z
N MET A 1 18.04 -27.25 29.67
CA MET A 1 17.46 -27.15 31.02
C MET A 1 16.16 -27.95 31.07
N PRO A 2 16.11 -29.12 31.73
CA PRO A 2 14.89 -29.93 31.81
C PRO A 2 13.91 -29.39 32.87
N THR A 3 12.64 -29.23 32.50
CA THR A 3 11.57 -28.78 33.40
C THR A 3 11.06 -29.92 34.30
N GLN A 4 10.78 -29.61 35.58
CA GLN A 4 10.35 -30.60 36.56
C GLN A 4 8.85 -30.90 36.48
N SER A 5 8.44 -31.85 35.65
CA SER A 5 7.07 -32.37 35.64
C SER A 5 6.80 -33.33 36.81
N SER A 6 5.73 -33.10 37.56
CA SER A 6 5.46 -33.69 38.87
C SER A 6 4.22 -34.60 38.91
N ALA A 7 4.37 -35.84 38.44
CA ALA A 7 3.36 -36.89 38.62
C ALA A 7 3.98 -38.29 38.84
N GLY A 8 3.15 -39.21 39.36
CA GLY A 8 3.30 -40.67 39.23
C GLY A 8 4.41 -41.35 40.03
N GLU A 9 4.04 -42.37 40.80
CA GLU A 9 4.96 -43.30 41.45
C GLU A 9 5.31 -44.50 40.54
N SER A 10 6.56 -44.56 40.10
CA SER A 10 7.27 -45.81 39.83
C SER A 10 8.74 -45.55 40.19
N TYR A 11 9.41 -46.50 40.85
CA TYR A 11 10.68 -46.35 41.60
C TYR A 11 11.69 -45.35 41.00
N LYS A 12 11.50 -44.05 41.28
CA LYS A 12 12.36 -42.98 40.74
C LYS A 12 13.73 -43.07 41.39
N ASN A 13 14.69 -43.67 40.67
CA ASN A 13 16.09 -43.67 41.04
C ASN A 13 16.65 -42.24 40.92
N ARG A 14 16.43 -41.39 41.94
CA ARG A 14 16.84 -39.97 41.98
C ARG A 14 18.37 -39.77 42.06
N ARG A 15 19.16 -40.71 41.59
CA ARG A 15 20.64 -40.69 41.61
C ARG A 15 21.12 -40.29 40.22
N GLN A 16 21.93 -39.23 40.15
CA GLN A 16 22.52 -38.76 38.89
C GLN A 16 23.63 -39.67 38.36
N SER A 17 24.23 -40.53 39.20
CA SER A 17 25.27 -41.49 38.81
C SER A 17 25.08 -42.88 39.43
N LYS A 18 25.57 -43.89 38.72
CA LYS A 18 25.50 -45.31 39.06
C LYS A 18 26.46 -45.62 40.21
N ARG A 19 25.93 -46.36 41.20
CA ARG A 19 26.68 -46.79 42.38
C ARG A 19 27.13 -48.24 42.23
N PHE A 20 28.43 -48.47 42.10
CA PHE A 20 29.02 -49.81 42.19
C PHE A 20 29.23 -50.19 43.65
N ALA A 21 29.21 -51.50 43.96
CA ALA A 21 29.52 -52.00 45.29
C ALA A 21 31.05 -51.95 45.49
N ALA A 22 31.48 -51.35 46.60
CA ALA A 22 32.89 -51.06 46.87
C ALA A 22 33.16 -51.20 48.38
N THR A 23 34.33 -51.70 48.77
CA THR A 23 34.68 -51.98 50.18
C THR A 23 36.01 -51.37 50.63
N HIS A 24 36.48 -50.32 49.95
CA HIS A 24 37.71 -49.62 50.32
C HIS A 24 37.60 -48.94 51.70
N ARG A 25 38.75 -48.79 52.37
CA ARG A 25 38.90 -48.03 53.61
C ARG A 25 38.77 -46.53 53.31
N VAL A 26 38.08 -45.80 54.17
CA VAL A 26 37.95 -44.34 54.09
C VAL A 26 38.28 -43.73 55.45
N GLU A 27 39.18 -42.75 55.44
CA GLU A 27 39.55 -41.96 56.62
C GLU A 27 38.96 -40.54 56.51
N TYR A 28 38.55 -39.96 57.64
CA TYR A 28 38.00 -38.61 57.70
C TYR A 28 38.17 -38.06 59.12
N GLU A 29 38.19 -36.74 59.26
CA GLU A 29 38.42 -36.09 60.56
C GLU A 29 37.15 -35.42 61.08
N VAL A 30 36.81 -35.66 62.35
CA VAL A 30 35.66 -35.06 63.05
C VAL A 30 36.14 -34.62 64.43
N ASP A 31 35.90 -33.37 64.81
CA ASP A 31 36.30 -32.79 66.10
C ASP A 31 37.79 -33.00 66.44
N GLY A 32 38.66 -32.88 65.44
CA GLY A 32 40.11 -33.11 65.56
C GLY A 32 40.51 -34.58 65.76
N ARG A 33 39.61 -35.53 65.46
CA ARG A 33 39.85 -36.98 65.57
C ARG A 33 39.71 -37.65 64.22
N ARG A 34 40.74 -38.36 63.79
CA ARG A 34 40.66 -39.24 62.62
C ARG A 34 39.81 -40.46 62.94
N ASN A 35 38.79 -40.67 62.13
CA ASN A 35 37.90 -41.81 62.14
C ASN A 35 38.17 -42.66 60.90
N ILE A 36 37.81 -43.95 60.97
CA ILE A 36 37.93 -44.89 59.87
C ILE A 36 36.56 -45.53 59.64
N SER A 37 36.11 -45.55 58.39
CA SER A 37 34.94 -46.28 57.92
C SER A 37 35.28 -47.09 56.67
N PHE A 38 34.32 -47.87 56.19
CA PHE A 38 34.45 -48.64 54.95
C PHE A 38 33.31 -48.29 54.00
N LEU A 39 33.60 -48.26 52.70
CA LEU A 39 32.55 -48.12 51.70
C LEU A 39 31.55 -49.29 51.74
N ALA A 40 30.32 -49.01 51.33
CA ALA A 40 29.42 -50.02 50.78
C ALA A 40 29.23 -49.84 49.27
N ASN A 41 29.28 -48.58 48.79
CA ASN A 41 29.16 -48.23 47.40
C ASN A 41 29.77 -46.85 47.11
N LEU A 42 30.18 -46.67 45.87
CA LEU A 42 30.85 -45.49 45.33
C LEU A 42 30.26 -45.16 43.94
N SER A 43 30.24 -43.88 43.57
CA SER A 43 29.72 -43.32 42.32
C SER A 43 30.40 -41.98 42.05
N LEU A 44 30.39 -41.50 40.81
CA LEU A 44 31.00 -40.20 40.44
C LEU A 44 30.45 -39.03 41.27
N GLY A 45 29.17 -39.04 41.65
CA GLY A 45 28.55 -37.99 42.46
C GLY A 45 28.55 -38.21 43.99
N GLY A 46 29.07 -39.33 44.51
CA GLY A 46 29.08 -39.56 45.96
C GLY A 46 29.31 -41.00 46.41
N MET A 47 29.22 -41.22 47.72
CA MET A 47 29.51 -42.50 48.36
C MET A 47 28.50 -42.91 49.45
N TYR A 48 28.64 -44.12 50.00
CA TYR A 48 28.01 -44.52 51.26
C TYR A 48 29.03 -45.23 52.16
N LEU A 49 29.19 -44.74 53.39
CA LEU A 49 30.09 -45.30 54.39
C LEU A 49 29.33 -46.13 55.42
N ARG A 50 29.78 -47.37 55.65
CA ARG A 50 29.37 -48.23 56.77
C ARG A 50 30.10 -47.79 58.04
N SER A 51 29.43 -47.90 59.19
CA SER A 51 29.96 -47.54 60.52
C SER A 51 30.26 -46.05 60.74
N ALA A 52 29.87 -45.18 59.80
CA ALA A 52 29.99 -43.72 59.89
C ALA A 52 28.84 -43.05 60.67
N SER A 53 28.30 -43.73 61.70
CA SER A 53 27.11 -43.28 62.44
C SER A 53 27.35 -42.06 63.35
N SER A 54 28.60 -41.61 63.48
CA SER A 54 28.98 -40.35 64.13
C SER A 54 28.82 -39.12 63.24
N LEU A 55 28.57 -39.28 61.93
CA LEU A 55 28.44 -38.16 61.00
C LEU A 55 27.06 -37.48 61.10
N SER A 56 27.06 -36.14 61.15
CA SER A 56 25.83 -35.34 61.20
C SER A 56 25.38 -34.95 59.79
N ALA A 57 24.07 -34.96 59.53
CA ALA A 57 23.52 -34.48 58.26
C ALA A 57 23.77 -32.97 58.10
N GLY A 58 24.09 -32.54 56.88
CA GLY A 58 24.52 -31.18 56.54
C GLY A 58 26.03 -30.91 56.75
N GLN A 59 26.79 -31.85 57.31
CA GLN A 59 28.22 -31.66 57.57
C GLN A 59 29.06 -31.87 56.30
N THR A 60 29.88 -30.88 55.93
CA THR A 60 30.92 -31.01 54.90
C THR A 60 32.22 -31.53 55.52
N LEU A 61 32.82 -32.57 54.94
CA LEU A 61 34.09 -33.15 55.39
C LEU A 61 34.96 -33.59 54.20
N THR A 62 36.27 -33.64 54.40
CA THR A 62 37.22 -34.29 53.47
C THR A 62 37.38 -35.77 53.84
N PHE A 63 37.24 -36.64 52.85
CA PHE A 63 37.33 -38.10 52.96
C PHE A 63 38.52 -38.61 52.15
N ARG A 64 39.45 -39.31 52.80
CA ARG A 64 40.59 -39.99 52.17
C ARG A 64 40.23 -41.43 51.84
N VAL A 65 40.01 -41.72 50.57
CA VAL A 65 39.60 -43.04 50.06
C VAL A 65 40.82 -43.85 49.61
N MET A 66 41.04 -44.99 50.25
CA MET A 66 42.16 -45.90 49.97
C MET A 66 41.81 -46.87 48.83
N LEU A 67 41.79 -46.36 47.60
CA LEU A 67 41.57 -47.16 46.38
C LEU A 67 42.63 -48.27 46.24
N ASP A 68 42.28 -49.37 45.55
CA ASP A 68 43.11 -50.57 45.41
C ASP A 68 43.92 -50.65 44.10
N ASP A 69 44.00 -49.55 43.34
CA ASP A 69 44.77 -49.42 42.10
C ASP A 69 46.27 -49.13 42.29
N GLY A 70 46.75 -49.14 43.54
CA GLY A 70 48.17 -48.96 43.89
C GLY A 70 48.72 -47.53 43.71
N LYS A 71 47.89 -46.59 43.26
CA LYS A 71 48.17 -45.15 43.20
C LYS A 71 47.90 -44.48 44.56
N ASP A 72 48.17 -43.19 44.67
CA ASP A 72 47.90 -42.40 45.87
C ASP A 72 46.40 -42.38 46.27
N PRO A 73 46.08 -42.23 47.57
CA PRO A 73 44.72 -42.13 48.07
C PRO A 73 43.94 -40.95 47.48
N LEU A 74 42.67 -41.17 47.20
CA LEU A 74 41.76 -40.14 46.73
C LEU A 74 41.25 -39.30 47.91
N ASP A 75 41.78 -38.09 48.07
CA ASP A 75 41.17 -37.08 48.95
C ASP A 75 40.02 -36.38 48.22
N ILE A 76 38.80 -36.53 48.75
CA ILE A 76 37.58 -35.94 48.18
C ILE A 76 36.65 -35.43 49.28
N SER A 77 36.21 -34.18 49.15
CA SER A 77 35.30 -33.53 50.10
C SER A 77 33.85 -33.73 49.71
N GLY A 78 32.97 -33.88 50.70
CA GLY A 78 31.57 -34.16 50.48
C GLY A 78 30.67 -33.77 51.64
N ASN A 79 29.40 -33.57 51.29
CA ASN A 79 28.32 -33.20 52.19
C ASN A 79 27.58 -34.47 52.64
N VAL A 80 27.50 -34.69 53.95
CA VAL A 80 26.73 -35.77 54.55
C VAL A 80 25.24 -35.46 54.38
N LEU A 81 24.55 -36.19 53.51
CA LEU A 81 23.12 -35.98 53.24
C LEU A 81 22.24 -36.55 54.37
N GLU A 82 22.57 -37.77 54.82
CA GLU A 82 21.68 -38.57 55.67
C GLU A 82 22.49 -39.61 56.44
N ASN A 83 22.26 -39.72 57.74
CA ASN A 83 22.79 -40.78 58.60
C ASN A 83 21.69 -41.82 58.83
N GLN A 84 21.91 -43.05 58.34
CA GLN A 84 20.93 -44.14 58.37
C GLN A 84 21.21 -45.14 59.52
N GLY A 85 21.84 -44.68 60.60
CA GLY A 85 22.09 -45.42 61.85
C GLY A 85 23.22 -46.45 61.77
N SER A 86 23.35 -47.15 60.64
CA SER A 86 24.43 -48.10 60.33
C SER A 86 25.53 -47.50 59.42
N GLY A 87 25.34 -46.28 58.94
CA GLY A 87 26.20 -45.64 57.96
C GLY A 87 25.64 -44.32 57.43
N ALA A 88 26.44 -43.60 56.65
CA ALA A 88 26.15 -42.26 56.15
C ALA A 88 26.17 -42.18 54.62
N ARG A 89 25.20 -41.45 54.04
CA ARG A 89 25.18 -41.05 52.63
C ARG A 89 25.95 -39.75 52.47
N ILE A 90 26.89 -39.72 51.53
CA ILE A 90 27.68 -38.53 51.19
C ILE A 90 27.44 -38.22 49.71
N ASN A 91 27.14 -36.95 49.43
CA ASN A 91 27.29 -36.36 48.10
C ASN A 91 28.67 -35.73 48.01
N PHE A 92 29.37 -35.81 46.89
CA PHE A 92 30.59 -35.01 46.74
C PHE A 92 30.24 -33.52 46.58
N ALA A 93 31.17 -32.66 46.98
CA ALA A 93 31.05 -31.21 46.80
C ALA A 93 31.72 -30.80 45.48
N ASP A 94 31.20 -29.76 44.84
CA ASP A 94 31.66 -29.28 43.55
C ASP A 94 33.06 -28.62 43.64
N GLY A 95 33.67 -28.32 42.49
CA GLY A 95 34.98 -27.63 42.43
C GLY A 95 36.20 -28.49 42.81
N GLN A 96 36.10 -29.81 42.65
CA GLN A 96 37.15 -30.78 43.01
C GLN A 96 37.61 -31.61 41.80
N GLU A 97 37.81 -30.94 40.66
CA GLU A 97 38.09 -31.54 39.35
C GLU A 97 39.22 -32.58 39.38
N ALA A 98 40.33 -32.30 40.08
CA ALA A 98 41.44 -33.25 40.22
C ALA A 98 41.03 -34.55 40.96
N SER A 99 40.19 -34.44 41.99
CA SER A 99 39.66 -35.59 42.73
C SER A 99 38.63 -36.37 41.91
N PHE A 100 37.79 -35.67 41.13
CA PHE A 100 36.86 -36.31 40.19
C PHE A 100 37.60 -37.02 39.06
N ALA A 101 38.62 -36.40 38.46
CA ALA A 101 39.47 -37.03 37.46
C ALA A 101 40.19 -38.28 38.03
N ARG A 102 40.76 -38.18 39.24
CA ARG A 102 41.40 -39.31 39.95
C ARG A 102 40.44 -40.47 40.25
N LEU A 103 39.17 -40.17 40.53
CA LEU A 103 38.08 -41.15 40.72
C LEU A 103 37.63 -41.77 39.38
N LEU A 104 37.54 -40.97 38.32
CA LEU A 104 37.21 -41.39 36.97
C LEU A 104 38.29 -42.37 36.44
N ASP A 105 39.56 -42.02 36.62
CA ASP A 105 40.75 -42.84 36.37
C ASP A 105 40.62 -44.25 36.97
N TYR A 106 40.09 -44.34 38.20
CA TYR A 106 39.88 -45.60 38.91
C TYR A 106 38.68 -46.38 38.36
N ILE A 107 37.56 -45.70 38.10
CA ILE A 107 36.35 -46.33 37.55
C ILE A 107 36.64 -46.89 36.16
N THR A 108 37.20 -46.08 35.26
CA THR A 108 37.53 -46.47 33.89
C THR A 108 38.72 -47.45 33.83
N GLY A 109 39.69 -47.33 34.75
CA GLY A 109 40.89 -48.17 34.76
C GLY A 109 40.76 -49.52 35.49
N HIS A 110 39.80 -49.70 36.40
CA HIS A 110 39.62 -50.94 37.18
C HIS A 110 38.18 -51.47 37.14
N VAL A 111 37.19 -50.63 37.50
CA VAL A 111 35.79 -51.07 37.68
C VAL A 111 35.14 -51.46 36.36
N VAL A 112 35.31 -50.64 35.32
CA VAL A 112 34.79 -50.89 33.97
C VAL A 112 35.41 -52.14 33.35
N PRO A 113 36.74 -52.34 33.33
CA PRO A 113 37.36 -53.59 32.85
C PRO A 113 36.90 -54.86 33.59
N GLU A 114 36.64 -54.82 34.90
CA GLU A 114 36.08 -55.99 35.61
C GLU A 114 34.65 -56.27 35.16
N LEU A 115 33.82 -55.24 35.02
CA LEU A 115 32.45 -55.37 34.51
C LEU A 115 32.43 -55.86 33.05
N GLU A 116 33.29 -55.33 32.18
CA GLU A 116 33.48 -55.78 30.79
C GLU A 116 33.84 -57.27 30.74
N LYS A 117 34.77 -57.72 31.60
CA LYS A 117 35.17 -59.14 31.76
C LYS A 117 34.05 -60.04 32.31
N ILE A 118 33.06 -59.49 32.99
CA ILE A 118 31.84 -60.20 33.41
C ILE A 118 30.80 -60.21 32.28
N CYS A 119 30.69 -59.13 31.50
CA CYS A 119 29.70 -58.97 30.44
C CYS A 119 30.09 -59.64 29.11
N ASN A 120 31.38 -59.83 28.83
CA ASN A 120 31.89 -60.56 27.66
C ASN A 120 31.82 -62.09 27.81
N ARG A 121 31.05 -62.60 28.78
CA ARG A 121 30.74 -64.04 28.93
C ARG A 121 29.54 -64.40 28.05
N ALA A 122 29.52 -65.60 27.48
CA ALA A 122 28.47 -66.06 26.54
C ALA A 122 27.01 -66.01 27.07
N ARG A 123 26.82 -65.86 28.38
CA ARG A 123 25.57 -65.40 28.99
C ARG A 123 25.91 -64.41 30.12
N PRO A 124 25.88 -63.09 29.87
CA PRO A 124 26.11 -62.11 30.91
C PRO A 124 24.89 -62.01 31.82
N SER A 125 25.11 -61.69 33.10
CA SER A 125 23.99 -61.35 33.99
C SER A 125 23.38 -60.03 33.51
N ALA A 126 22.06 -60.00 33.31
CA ALA A 126 21.34 -58.79 32.91
C ALA A 126 21.65 -57.60 33.84
N ASP A 127 21.71 -57.83 35.15
CA ASP A 127 22.09 -56.83 36.16
C ASP A 127 23.45 -56.19 35.85
N LYS A 128 24.40 -56.97 35.31
CA LYS A 128 25.75 -56.51 34.97
C LYS A 128 25.85 -55.82 33.61
N VAL A 129 25.02 -56.23 32.65
CA VAL A 129 24.77 -55.44 31.44
C VAL A 129 24.20 -54.06 31.82
N MET A 130 23.19 -54.01 32.69
CA MET A 130 22.56 -52.77 33.19
C MET A 130 23.45 -51.96 34.17
N ASP A 131 24.45 -52.58 34.79
CA ASP A 131 25.49 -51.85 35.53
C ASP A 131 26.45 -51.16 34.56
N LEU A 132 27.03 -51.93 33.62
CA LEU A 132 28.08 -51.45 32.72
C LEU A 132 27.57 -50.49 31.64
N ALA A 133 26.39 -50.73 31.04
CA ALA A 133 25.86 -49.84 30.01
C ALA A 133 25.51 -48.45 30.56
N VAL A 134 25.13 -48.35 31.84
CA VAL A 134 24.96 -47.05 32.52
C VAL A 134 26.32 -46.39 32.78
N PHE A 135 27.38 -47.13 33.16
CA PHE A 135 28.72 -46.55 33.23
C PHE A 135 29.23 -46.07 31.87
N TYR A 136 28.99 -46.81 30.78
CA TYR A 136 29.30 -46.34 29.43
C TYR A 136 28.52 -45.05 29.08
N THR A 137 27.24 -44.94 29.46
CA THR A 137 26.44 -43.71 29.31
C THR A 137 27.00 -42.55 30.15
N GLU A 138 27.51 -42.81 31.37
CA GLU A 138 28.18 -41.82 32.23
C GLU A 138 29.61 -41.47 31.77
N LEU A 139 30.15 -42.19 30.77
CA LEU A 139 31.48 -42.01 30.18
C LEU A 139 31.43 -41.50 28.73
N ASP A 140 30.26 -41.05 28.25
CA ASP A 140 30.01 -40.61 26.86
C ASP A 140 30.24 -41.71 25.81
N ARG A 141 30.40 -42.97 26.24
CA ARG A 141 30.58 -44.17 25.40
C ARG A 141 29.23 -44.73 24.92
N HIS A 142 28.41 -43.87 24.29
CA HIS A 142 27.03 -44.21 23.91
C HIS A 142 26.94 -45.42 22.97
N GLN A 143 27.81 -45.53 21.97
CA GLN A 143 27.82 -46.70 21.06
C GLN A 143 28.14 -48.01 21.80
N ASP A 144 29.10 -48.02 22.73
CA ASP A 144 29.41 -49.19 23.54
C ASP A 144 28.22 -49.60 24.43
N ALA A 145 27.46 -48.62 24.94
CA ALA A 145 26.22 -48.87 25.70
C ALA A 145 25.14 -49.51 24.82
N HIS A 146 24.98 -49.01 23.58
CA HIS A 146 24.06 -49.56 22.59
C HIS A 146 24.36 -51.04 22.29
N GLU A 147 25.59 -51.34 21.87
CA GLU A 147 26.03 -52.70 21.53
C GLU A 147 26.00 -53.66 22.73
N LEU A 148 26.30 -53.16 23.93
CA LEU A 148 26.24 -53.95 25.15
C LEU A 148 24.80 -54.30 25.54
N TYR A 149 23.86 -53.35 25.46
CA TYR A 149 22.44 -53.64 25.67
C TYR A 149 21.91 -54.62 24.62
N GLY A 150 22.20 -54.41 23.34
CA GLY A 150 21.79 -55.31 22.25
C GLY A 150 22.27 -56.74 22.46
N ARG A 151 23.58 -56.94 22.73
CA ARG A 151 24.14 -58.25 23.12
C ARG A 151 23.50 -58.82 24.37
N GLY A 152 23.23 -57.98 25.37
CA GLY A 152 22.59 -58.36 26.62
C GLY A 152 21.16 -58.88 26.45
N VAL A 153 20.35 -58.18 25.65
CA VAL A 153 18.98 -58.56 25.29
C VAL A 153 18.96 -59.84 24.47
N ALA A 154 19.82 -59.96 23.45
CA ALA A 154 19.95 -61.19 22.66
C ALA A 154 20.33 -62.41 23.53
N ALA A 155 21.16 -62.23 24.56
CA ALA A 155 21.54 -63.29 25.49
C ALA A 155 20.50 -63.57 26.60
N ASN A 156 19.67 -62.58 26.95
CA ASN A 156 18.68 -62.64 28.02
C ASN A 156 17.27 -62.20 27.57
N PRO A 157 16.70 -62.76 26.47
CA PRO A 157 15.54 -62.17 25.80
C PRO A 157 14.26 -62.15 26.63
N ARG A 158 14.21 -62.91 27.74
CA ARG A 158 13.08 -62.94 28.70
C ARG A 158 13.21 -61.95 29.86
N ASN A 159 14.25 -61.13 29.94
CA ASN A 159 14.39 -60.13 31.01
C ASN A 159 13.73 -58.81 30.60
N VAL A 160 12.56 -58.54 31.19
CA VAL A 160 11.76 -57.35 30.89
C VAL A 160 12.42 -56.04 31.36
N GLU A 161 13.10 -56.03 32.52
CA GLU A 161 13.80 -54.82 32.97
C GLU A 161 14.94 -54.46 32.01
N LEU A 162 15.62 -55.46 31.43
CA LEU A 162 16.68 -55.21 30.46
C LEU A 162 16.14 -54.54 29.17
N HIS A 163 14.97 -54.96 28.68
CA HIS A 163 14.27 -54.26 27.59
C HIS A 163 13.84 -52.84 28.00
N GLU A 164 13.27 -52.65 29.19
CA GLU A 164 12.91 -51.32 29.71
C GLU A 164 14.11 -50.37 29.83
N ARG A 165 15.27 -50.87 30.27
CA ARG A 165 16.51 -50.07 30.35
C ARG A 165 17.04 -49.71 28.96
N PHE A 166 17.02 -50.65 28.03
CA PHE A 166 17.51 -50.42 26.68
C PHE A 166 16.60 -49.45 25.92
N ALA A 167 15.27 -49.59 26.03
CA ALA A 167 14.32 -48.66 25.46
C ALA A 167 14.45 -47.24 26.05
N ARG A 168 14.64 -47.09 27.37
CA ARG A 168 14.94 -45.78 27.97
C ARG A 168 16.25 -45.18 27.45
N PHE A 169 17.29 -46.00 27.27
CA PHE A 169 18.57 -45.55 26.72
C PHE A 169 18.43 -45.05 25.28
N LEU A 170 17.79 -45.85 24.42
CA LEU A 170 17.53 -45.53 23.02
C LEU A 170 16.68 -44.25 22.86
N MET A 171 15.63 -44.08 23.67
CA MET A 171 14.83 -42.86 23.67
C MET A 171 15.67 -41.61 24.02
N VAL A 172 16.53 -41.71 25.04
CA VAL A 172 17.42 -40.60 25.43
C VAL A 172 18.48 -40.32 24.35
N ALA A 173 19.03 -41.36 23.71
CA ALA A 173 19.96 -41.21 22.60
C ALA A 173 19.31 -40.55 21.38
N ALA A 174 18.10 -40.99 20.99
CA ALA A 174 17.34 -40.40 19.90
C ALA A 174 17.00 -38.91 20.14
N CYS A 175 16.77 -38.50 21.38
CA CYS A 175 16.59 -37.09 21.75
C CYS A 175 17.89 -36.26 21.74
N GLY A 176 19.07 -36.88 21.67
CA GLY A 176 20.38 -36.20 21.58
C GLY A 176 21.02 -36.23 20.19
N ALA A 177 20.70 -37.25 19.39
CA ALA A 177 21.19 -37.41 18.02
C ALA A 177 20.56 -36.40 17.03
N SER A 178 21.06 -36.37 15.79
CA SER A 178 20.51 -35.52 14.73
C SER A 178 20.54 -36.20 13.35
N GLY A 179 19.74 -35.69 12.41
CA GLY A 179 19.67 -36.24 11.05
C GLY A 179 19.16 -37.69 11.02
N ASN A 180 19.84 -38.54 10.24
CA ASN A 180 19.42 -39.92 9.99
C ASN A 180 19.66 -40.87 11.17
N GLU A 181 20.62 -40.57 12.04
CA GLU A 181 20.94 -41.36 13.24
C GLU A 181 19.72 -41.49 14.17
N VAL A 182 18.93 -40.41 14.29
CA VAL A 182 17.70 -40.38 15.09
C VAL A 182 16.68 -41.42 14.59
N VAL A 183 16.58 -41.61 13.28
CA VAL A 183 15.63 -42.58 12.70
C VAL A 183 16.04 -44.00 13.06
N ALA A 184 17.32 -44.34 12.87
CA ALA A 184 17.85 -45.67 13.23
C ALA A 184 17.66 -45.99 14.73
N LEU A 185 17.96 -45.03 15.62
CA LEU A 185 17.76 -45.19 17.06
C LEU A 185 16.28 -45.38 17.45
N LEU A 186 15.34 -44.82 16.69
CA LEU A 186 13.90 -44.99 16.91
C LEU A 186 13.37 -46.32 16.35
N ASP A 187 13.98 -46.84 15.29
CA ASP A 187 13.63 -48.15 14.72
C ASP A 187 14.19 -49.30 15.59
N ASP A 188 15.38 -49.13 16.16
CA ASP A 188 15.90 -49.99 17.24
C ASP A 188 15.03 -49.87 18.50
N LEU A 189 14.56 -48.67 18.86
CA LEU A 189 13.66 -48.45 20.02
C LEU A 189 12.34 -49.22 19.86
N ASP A 190 11.67 -49.10 18.72
CA ASP A 190 10.46 -49.87 18.41
C ASP A 190 10.72 -51.37 18.48
N THR A 191 11.85 -51.82 17.92
CA THR A 191 12.25 -53.23 17.94
C THR A 191 12.43 -53.74 19.38
N VAL A 192 13.06 -52.96 20.26
CA VAL A 192 13.25 -53.32 21.67
C VAL A 192 11.93 -53.28 22.45
N ILE A 193 11.09 -52.28 22.21
CA ILE A 193 9.75 -52.16 22.83
C ILE A 193 8.86 -53.34 22.42
N ALA A 194 8.79 -53.67 21.13
CA ALA A 194 7.99 -54.78 20.62
C ALA A 194 8.44 -56.13 21.21
N ASN A 195 9.75 -56.37 21.28
CA ASN A 195 10.31 -57.57 21.92
C ASN A 195 10.01 -57.61 23.42
N GLY A 196 10.15 -56.49 24.14
CA GLY A 196 9.84 -56.40 25.57
C GLY A 196 8.37 -56.67 25.88
N ILE A 197 7.46 -56.03 25.14
CA ILE A 197 6.00 -56.24 25.26
C ILE A 197 5.63 -57.69 24.95
N GLY A 198 6.26 -58.30 23.93
CA GLY A 198 6.09 -59.71 23.59
C GLY A 198 6.53 -60.71 24.67
N VAL A 199 7.43 -60.30 25.57
CA VAL A 199 7.76 -61.07 26.79
C VAL A 199 6.71 -60.82 27.87
N LYS A 200 6.41 -59.54 28.14
CA LYS A 200 5.39 -59.07 29.08
C LYS A 200 5.22 -57.56 28.91
N SER A 201 4.01 -57.10 28.57
CA SER A 201 3.73 -55.66 28.60
C SER A 201 3.88 -55.07 30.01
N THR A 202 4.46 -53.87 30.09
CA THR A 202 4.58 -53.08 31.31
C THR A 202 4.22 -51.62 31.02
N PRO A 203 3.73 -50.85 32.01
CA PRO A 203 3.38 -49.44 31.80
C PRO A 203 4.55 -48.58 31.32
N GLU A 204 5.79 -49.00 31.58
CA GLU A 204 6.98 -48.28 31.10
C GLU A 204 7.21 -48.50 29.60
N LEU A 205 7.11 -49.74 29.10
CA LEU A 205 7.23 -50.02 27.67
C LEU A 205 6.07 -49.42 26.87
N GLU A 206 4.85 -49.45 27.43
CA GLU A 206 3.68 -48.80 26.85
C GLU A 206 3.84 -47.27 26.82
N LYS A 207 4.40 -46.66 27.87
CA LYS A 207 4.72 -45.23 27.88
C LYS A 207 5.80 -44.86 26.85
N LEU A 208 6.92 -45.59 26.83
CA LEU A 208 8.03 -45.34 25.90
C LEU A 208 7.60 -45.47 24.44
N ARG A 209 6.62 -46.33 24.14
CA ARG A 209 6.00 -46.44 22.82
C ARG A 209 5.21 -45.18 22.43
N GLY A 210 4.54 -44.55 23.39
CA GLY A 210 3.90 -43.24 23.21
C GLY A 210 4.95 -42.15 23.01
N ASP A 211 5.91 -42.04 23.94
CA ASP A 211 7.00 -41.06 23.89
C ASP A 211 7.75 -41.08 22.54
N ALA A 212 8.02 -42.28 22.00
CA ALA A 212 8.68 -42.48 20.71
C ALA A 212 7.83 -42.06 19.50
N ALA A 213 6.51 -42.32 19.55
CA ALA A 213 5.58 -41.92 18.50
C ALA A 213 5.40 -40.40 18.45
N ASP A 214 5.25 -39.76 19.61
CA ASP A 214 5.18 -38.30 19.74
C ASP A 214 6.47 -37.62 19.24
N PHE A 215 7.63 -38.20 19.55
CA PHE A 215 8.92 -37.69 19.08
C PHE A 215 9.13 -37.87 17.57
N ARG A 216 8.69 -38.99 16.96
CA ARG A 216 8.65 -39.12 15.49
C ARG A 216 7.75 -38.07 14.84
N ALA A 217 6.58 -37.79 15.42
CA ALA A 217 5.67 -36.77 14.88
C ALA A 217 6.32 -35.37 14.83
N HIS A 218 7.03 -34.96 15.89
CA HIS A 218 7.78 -33.70 15.89
C HIS A 218 8.97 -33.67 14.90
N LEU A 219 9.59 -34.81 14.61
CA LEU A 219 10.65 -34.90 13.59
C LEU A 219 10.09 -34.75 12.17
N GLU A 220 8.92 -35.32 11.87
CA GLU A 220 8.23 -35.12 10.59
C GLU A 220 7.70 -33.68 10.45
N GLU A 221 7.13 -33.11 11.52
CA GLU A 221 6.71 -31.71 11.57
C GLU A 221 7.87 -30.76 11.27
N ARG A 222 9.04 -31.00 11.90
CA ARG A 222 10.25 -30.20 11.67
C ARG A 222 10.76 -30.33 10.23
N LYS A 223 10.84 -31.54 9.68
CA LYS A 223 11.22 -31.75 8.27
C LYS A 223 10.25 -31.04 7.31
N LEU A 224 8.96 -31.02 7.62
CA LEU A 224 7.95 -30.31 6.82
C LEU A 224 8.11 -28.78 6.93
N GLN A 225 8.49 -28.25 8.09
CA GLN A 225 8.84 -26.83 8.25
C GLN A 225 10.11 -26.46 7.46
N GLU A 226 11.15 -27.31 7.50
CA GLU A 226 12.39 -27.13 6.76
C GLU A 226 12.15 -27.14 5.23
N VAL A 227 11.34 -28.09 4.72
CA VAL A 227 10.93 -28.14 3.29
C VAL A 227 10.07 -26.93 2.88
N ARG A 228 9.18 -26.44 3.76
CA ARG A 228 8.40 -25.22 3.49
C ARG A 228 9.30 -23.98 3.40
N ALA A 229 10.21 -23.79 4.36
CA ALA A 229 11.16 -22.68 4.33
C ALA A 229 12.07 -22.72 3.08
N GLU A 230 12.42 -23.90 2.58
CA GLU A 230 13.20 -24.03 1.35
C GLU A 230 12.37 -23.77 0.08
N HIS A 231 11.10 -24.21 0.03
CA HIS A 231 10.16 -23.84 -1.02
C HIS A 231 9.93 -22.32 -1.06
N ASP A 232 9.73 -21.69 0.09
CA ASP A 232 9.45 -20.26 0.19
C ASP A 232 10.68 -19.42 -0.22
N ARG A 233 11.91 -19.87 0.11
CA ARG A 233 13.16 -19.31 -0.45
C ARG A 233 13.23 -19.42 -1.98
N GLN A 234 12.87 -20.57 -2.55
CA GLN A 234 12.82 -20.74 -4.02
C GLN A 234 11.76 -19.83 -4.67
N LEU A 235 10.73 -19.43 -3.91
CA LEU A 235 9.67 -18.53 -4.37
C LEU A 235 10.11 -17.06 -4.24
N GLN A 236 10.81 -16.69 -3.16
CA GLN A 236 11.50 -15.40 -3.03
C GLN A 236 12.53 -15.20 -4.15
N GLN A 237 13.44 -16.15 -4.37
CA GLN A 237 14.45 -16.08 -5.44
C GLN A 237 13.86 -15.90 -6.85
N LYS A 238 12.69 -16.49 -7.12
CA LYS A 238 11.95 -16.26 -8.39
C LYS A 238 11.35 -14.85 -8.43
N LEU A 239 10.73 -14.40 -7.35
CA LEU A 239 10.12 -13.07 -7.26
C LEU A 239 11.16 -11.95 -7.29
N GLU A 240 12.35 -12.18 -6.75
CA GLU A 240 13.54 -11.34 -6.86
C GLU A 240 14.05 -11.32 -8.31
N ALA A 241 14.19 -12.48 -8.97
CA ALA A 241 14.63 -12.54 -10.37
C ALA A 241 13.64 -11.82 -11.32
N GLU A 242 12.33 -12.01 -11.13
CA GLU A 242 11.29 -11.34 -11.91
C GLU A 242 11.25 -9.83 -11.65
N VAL A 243 11.39 -9.38 -10.39
CA VAL A 243 11.42 -7.95 -10.07
C VAL A 243 12.73 -7.30 -10.52
N ASN A 244 13.89 -7.95 -10.38
CA ASN A 244 15.16 -7.43 -10.87
C ASN A 244 15.19 -7.36 -12.42
N ALA A 245 14.47 -8.26 -13.11
CA ALA A 245 14.24 -8.12 -14.55
C ALA A 245 13.34 -6.93 -14.89
N ALA A 246 12.23 -6.74 -14.15
CA ALA A 246 11.32 -5.60 -14.36
C ALA A 246 11.97 -4.24 -14.01
N VAL A 247 12.76 -4.19 -12.94
CA VAL A 247 13.54 -3.01 -12.54
C VAL A 247 14.54 -2.65 -13.62
N ARG A 248 15.32 -3.60 -14.16
CA ARG A 248 16.26 -3.33 -15.26
C ARG A 248 15.59 -2.83 -16.54
N VAL A 249 14.40 -3.32 -16.87
CA VAL A 249 13.60 -2.76 -17.97
C VAL A 249 13.20 -1.32 -17.67
N ARG A 250 12.75 -1.04 -16.44
CA ARG A 250 12.32 0.30 -16.02
C ARG A 250 13.48 1.29 -15.90
N GLU A 251 14.66 0.84 -15.48
CA GLU A 251 15.91 1.59 -15.47
C GLU A 251 16.32 1.94 -16.90
N ALA A 252 16.31 0.98 -17.84
CA ALA A 252 16.60 1.26 -19.25
C ALA A 252 15.58 2.23 -19.89
N GLU A 253 14.29 2.14 -19.54
CA GLU A 253 13.27 3.12 -19.94
C GLU A 253 13.56 4.53 -19.39
N LEU A 254 13.95 4.63 -18.12
CA LEU A 254 14.27 5.90 -17.46
C LEU A 254 15.59 6.50 -17.94
N GLU A 255 16.63 5.69 -18.18
CA GLU A 255 17.89 6.12 -18.79
C GLU A 255 17.68 6.60 -20.22
N SER A 256 16.86 5.90 -21.01
CA SER A 256 16.48 6.32 -22.36
C SER A 256 15.70 7.65 -22.35
N ALA A 257 14.72 7.79 -21.46
CA ALA A 257 13.96 9.04 -21.30
C ALA A 257 14.83 10.21 -20.80
N HIS A 258 15.76 9.95 -19.88
CA HIS A 258 16.69 10.95 -19.37
C HIS A 258 17.75 11.35 -20.40
N ALA A 259 18.25 10.41 -21.22
CA ALA A 259 19.10 10.71 -22.37
C ALA A 259 18.36 11.59 -23.39
N ALA A 260 17.13 11.24 -23.76
CA ALA A 260 16.31 12.05 -24.66
C ALA A 260 16.02 13.46 -24.10
N ALA A 261 15.79 13.59 -22.79
CA ALA A 261 15.62 14.89 -22.13
C ALA A 261 16.92 15.71 -22.10
N LEU A 262 18.07 15.07 -21.85
CA LEU A 262 19.39 15.71 -21.91
C LEU A 262 19.73 16.16 -23.34
N ASP A 263 19.40 15.39 -24.36
CA ASP A 263 19.62 15.75 -25.77
C ASP A 263 18.63 16.83 -26.25
N GLY A 264 17.40 16.85 -25.74
CA GLY A 264 16.47 17.97 -25.89
C GLY A 264 17.06 19.28 -25.34
N MET A 265 17.49 19.29 -24.07
CA MET A 265 18.15 20.45 -23.47
C MET A 265 19.46 20.83 -24.17
N ARG A 266 20.24 19.85 -24.69
CA ARG A 266 21.43 20.14 -25.51
C ARG A 266 21.06 20.86 -26.80
N LYS A 267 20.02 20.42 -27.52
CA LYS A 267 19.52 21.11 -28.72
C LYS A 267 19.09 22.55 -28.37
N GLU A 268 18.31 22.75 -27.31
CA GLU A 268 17.92 24.09 -26.84
C GLU A 268 19.13 24.98 -26.50
N TYR A 269 20.14 24.45 -25.81
CA TYR A 269 21.38 25.18 -25.51
C TYR A 269 22.25 25.42 -26.75
N GLU A 270 22.26 24.53 -27.74
CA GLU A 270 22.98 24.73 -29.01
C GLU A 270 22.27 25.75 -29.89
N ASP A 271 20.94 25.75 -29.98
CA ASP A 271 20.15 26.75 -30.69
C ASP A 271 20.28 28.14 -30.07
N GLU A 272 20.17 28.28 -28.74
CA GLU A 272 20.40 29.55 -28.07
C GLU A 272 21.88 29.98 -28.15
N ALA A 273 22.85 29.04 -28.17
CA ALA A 273 24.25 29.37 -28.46
C ALA A 273 24.48 29.79 -29.92
N ILE A 274 23.75 29.24 -30.88
CA ILE A 274 23.76 29.66 -32.30
C ILE A 274 23.14 31.05 -32.42
N ARG A 275 22.02 31.31 -31.74
CA ARG A 275 21.39 32.63 -31.66
C ARG A 275 22.33 33.66 -31.05
N LEU A 276 22.92 33.40 -29.89
CA LEU A 276 23.87 34.31 -29.24
C LEU A 276 25.14 34.53 -30.08
N ARG A 277 25.59 33.53 -30.87
CA ARG A 277 26.64 33.74 -31.90
C ARG A 277 26.16 34.66 -33.02
N ASN A 278 24.94 34.47 -33.54
CA ASN A 278 24.35 35.31 -34.58
C ASN A 278 24.15 36.76 -34.10
N GLU A 279 23.63 36.97 -32.90
CA GLU A 279 23.46 38.30 -32.29
C GLU A 279 24.82 38.97 -32.02
N ARG A 280 25.81 38.23 -31.50
CA ARG A 280 27.19 38.72 -31.34
C ARG A 280 27.83 39.09 -32.68
N ASP A 281 27.62 38.28 -33.72
CA ASP A 281 28.26 38.49 -35.02
C ASP A 281 27.54 39.59 -35.83
N GLN A 282 26.22 39.78 -35.65
CA GLN A 282 25.51 40.99 -36.06
C GLN A 282 26.03 42.25 -35.34
N ALA A 283 26.17 42.20 -34.02
CA ALA A 283 26.75 43.30 -33.23
C ALA A 283 28.20 43.61 -33.65
N ARG A 284 28.96 42.57 -34.04
CA ARG A 284 30.30 42.70 -34.61
C ARG A 284 30.27 43.36 -36.00
N SER A 285 29.37 42.96 -36.90
CA SER A 285 29.19 43.61 -38.19
C SER A 285 28.75 45.07 -38.05
N ALA A 286 27.91 45.39 -37.08
CA ALA A 286 27.55 46.78 -36.73
C ALA A 286 28.76 47.57 -36.21
N LEU A 287 29.60 46.96 -35.35
CA LEU A 287 30.87 47.55 -34.89
C LEU A 287 31.90 47.70 -36.01
N GLU A 288 31.94 46.79 -36.97
CA GLU A 288 32.85 46.85 -38.13
C GLU A 288 32.35 47.90 -39.15
N SER A 289 31.04 48.06 -39.37
CA SER A 289 30.46 49.20 -40.09
C SER A 289 30.82 50.52 -39.41
N ALA A 290 30.47 50.68 -38.11
CA ALA A 290 30.76 51.90 -37.37
C ALA A 290 32.26 52.24 -37.30
N ARG A 291 33.14 51.24 -37.42
CA ARG A 291 34.59 51.44 -37.58
C ARG A 291 34.98 51.89 -38.98
N GLU A 292 34.33 51.40 -40.04
CA GLU A 292 34.56 51.87 -41.40
C GLU A 292 33.98 53.27 -41.61
N ASP A 293 32.82 53.57 -41.04
CA ASP A 293 32.22 54.91 -40.98
C ASP A 293 33.17 55.87 -40.23
N LEU A 294 33.70 55.47 -39.06
CA LEU A 294 34.70 56.25 -38.33
C LEU A 294 36.03 56.40 -39.09
N LYS A 295 36.47 55.39 -39.85
CA LYS A 295 37.63 55.53 -40.75
C LYS A 295 37.34 56.50 -41.89
N GLN A 296 36.11 56.50 -42.43
CA GLN A 296 35.70 57.41 -43.48
C GLN A 296 35.64 58.85 -42.95
N GLU A 297 35.06 59.08 -41.78
CA GLU A 297 35.15 60.38 -41.08
C GLU A 297 36.60 60.79 -40.81
N GLN A 298 37.47 59.86 -40.37
CA GLN A 298 38.90 60.15 -40.18
C GLN A 298 39.63 60.43 -41.50
N ALA A 299 39.24 59.77 -42.60
CA ALA A 299 39.78 60.01 -43.93
C ALA A 299 39.32 61.36 -44.48
N ASP A 300 38.06 61.74 -44.25
CA ASP A 300 37.49 63.02 -44.66
C ASP A 300 38.04 64.17 -43.79
N VAL A 301 38.24 63.98 -42.49
CA VAL A 301 38.97 64.93 -41.63
C VAL A 301 40.46 65.01 -42.01
N ALA A 302 41.09 63.90 -42.39
CA ALA A 302 42.45 63.92 -42.92
C ALA A 302 42.54 64.62 -44.29
N GLN A 303 41.51 64.48 -45.13
CA GLN A 303 41.41 65.16 -46.42
C GLN A 303 41.14 66.65 -46.23
N GLN A 304 40.20 67.05 -45.37
CA GLN A 304 40.02 68.44 -44.94
C GLN A 304 41.31 69.05 -44.35
N ARG A 305 42.10 68.28 -43.60
CA ARG A 305 43.43 68.72 -43.13
C ARG A 305 44.42 68.91 -44.27
N ARG A 306 44.50 67.98 -45.24
CA ARG A 306 45.31 68.15 -46.45
C ARG A 306 44.88 69.37 -47.23
N ASP A 307 43.57 69.59 -47.39
CA ASP A 307 43.04 70.70 -48.17
C ASP A 307 43.26 72.05 -47.45
N LEU A 308 43.11 72.10 -46.12
CA LEU A 308 43.53 73.26 -45.31
C LEU A 308 45.04 73.50 -45.35
N ASP A 309 45.88 72.46 -45.34
CA ASP A 309 47.33 72.61 -45.45
C ASP A 309 47.80 72.89 -46.90
N ASN A 310 47.02 72.51 -47.91
CA ASN A 310 47.17 72.92 -49.31
C ASN A 310 46.77 74.40 -49.47
N GLU A 311 45.66 74.84 -48.89
CA GLU A 311 45.24 76.25 -48.83
C GLU A 311 46.26 77.10 -48.06
N ARG A 312 46.84 76.60 -46.97
CA ARG A 312 47.96 77.26 -46.29
C ARG A 312 49.20 77.33 -47.17
N GLN A 313 49.52 76.28 -47.92
CA GLN A 313 50.66 76.28 -48.85
C GLN A 313 50.45 77.27 -50.00
N THR A 314 49.25 77.35 -50.59
CA THR A 314 48.95 78.39 -51.60
C THR A 314 48.94 79.78 -50.97
N PHE A 315 48.42 79.96 -49.75
CA PHE A 315 48.46 81.23 -49.03
C PHE A 315 49.90 81.67 -48.69
N THR A 316 50.80 80.75 -48.33
CA THR A 316 52.23 81.08 -48.16
C THR A 316 52.92 81.38 -49.50
N ALA A 317 52.61 80.65 -50.56
CA ALA A 317 53.15 80.91 -51.90
C ALA A 317 52.70 82.27 -52.45
N ASP A 318 51.42 82.62 -52.30
CA ASP A 318 50.89 83.91 -52.75
C ASP A 318 51.27 85.07 -51.82
N THR A 319 51.48 84.87 -50.52
CA THR A 319 52.07 85.92 -49.66
C THR A 319 53.56 86.16 -49.97
N GLU A 320 54.33 85.12 -50.32
CA GLU A 320 55.67 85.29 -50.89
C GLU A 320 55.67 85.96 -52.27
N ARG A 321 54.64 85.73 -53.09
CA ARG A 321 54.45 86.40 -54.38
C ARG A 321 54.14 87.88 -54.19
N PHE A 322 53.22 88.20 -53.27
CA PHE A 322 52.93 89.57 -52.82
C PHE A 322 54.16 90.30 -52.27
N ALA A 323 55.06 89.60 -51.58
CA ALA A 323 56.31 90.18 -51.08
C ALA A 323 57.25 90.60 -52.23
N ARG A 324 57.28 89.86 -53.34
CA ARG A 324 58.11 90.16 -54.53
C ARG A 324 57.49 91.29 -55.36
N ASP A 325 56.20 91.28 -55.60
CA ASP A 325 55.52 92.32 -56.42
C ASP A 325 55.33 93.65 -55.68
N ARG A 326 55.36 93.67 -54.33
CA ARG A 326 55.40 94.93 -53.54
C ARG A 326 56.64 95.79 -53.82
N GLN A 327 57.74 95.21 -54.30
CA GLN A 327 58.92 95.99 -54.72
C GLN A 327 58.69 96.74 -56.05
N LYS A 328 57.62 96.41 -56.79
CA LYS A 328 57.37 96.92 -58.16
C LYS A 328 56.30 98.02 -58.24
N HIS A 329 55.22 97.94 -57.45
CA HIS A 329 54.10 98.91 -57.52
C HIS A 329 54.14 100.04 -56.47
N SER A 330 55.33 100.36 -55.95
CA SER A 330 55.56 101.48 -55.02
C SER A 330 55.38 102.89 -55.64
N LYS A 331 54.81 103.02 -56.85
CA LYS A 331 54.73 104.29 -57.61
C LYS A 331 53.40 104.56 -58.34
N GLU A 332 52.33 103.83 -58.03
CA GLU A 332 51.01 104.09 -58.63
C GLU A 332 49.94 104.49 -57.60
N ASN A 333 49.73 105.81 -57.54
CA ASN A 333 48.43 106.48 -57.56
C ASN A 333 47.21 105.74 -56.97
N ALA A 334 46.92 106.06 -55.71
CA ALA A 334 45.88 107.04 -55.34
C ALA A 334 44.39 106.82 -55.74
N GLY A 335 44.00 105.81 -56.51
CA GLY A 335 42.58 105.56 -56.84
C GLY A 335 41.79 104.84 -55.74
N ILE A 336 42.45 104.07 -54.86
CA ILE A 336 41.80 103.06 -54.01
C ILE A 336 41.28 103.62 -52.66
N ARG A 337 41.56 104.89 -52.32
CA ARG A 337 41.24 105.46 -51.00
C ARG A 337 39.75 105.76 -50.76
N GLU A 338 38.88 105.71 -51.77
CA GLU A 338 37.44 105.92 -51.60
C GLU A 338 36.62 104.61 -51.59
N GLU A 339 37.13 103.53 -52.18
CA GLU A 339 36.40 102.25 -52.24
C GLU A 339 36.50 101.45 -50.93
N LEU A 340 37.63 101.59 -50.21
CA LEU A 340 37.88 100.86 -48.95
C LEU A 340 36.94 101.25 -47.81
N ASP A 341 36.36 102.46 -47.84
CA ASP A 341 35.37 102.91 -46.85
C ASP A 341 33.93 102.44 -47.17
N ARG A 342 33.66 101.95 -48.39
CA ARG A 342 32.39 101.24 -48.68
C ARG A 342 32.35 99.88 -48.00
N GLN A 343 33.43 99.10 -48.10
CA GLN A 343 33.51 97.74 -47.54
C GLN A 343 33.41 97.71 -46.02
N ARG A 344 33.89 98.76 -45.34
CA ARG A 344 33.77 98.94 -43.88
C ARG A 344 32.32 99.02 -43.37
N CYS A 345 31.38 99.44 -44.22
CA CYS A 345 29.96 99.53 -43.83
C CYS A 345 29.27 98.15 -43.80
N LEU A 346 29.72 97.18 -44.60
CA LEU A 346 29.10 95.85 -44.69
C LEU A 346 29.43 94.96 -43.48
N LEU A 347 30.69 95.01 -43.02
CA LEU A 347 31.20 94.21 -41.91
C LEU A 347 30.58 94.57 -40.55
N ALA A 348 30.06 95.81 -40.40
CA ALA A 348 29.37 96.24 -39.19
C ALA A 348 28.03 95.53 -38.97
N THR A 349 27.39 95.03 -40.03
CA THR A 349 26.09 94.34 -39.96
C THR A 349 26.25 92.89 -39.51
N GLN A 350 27.27 92.19 -40.04
CA GLN A 350 27.47 90.75 -39.81
C GLN A 350 27.83 90.40 -38.36
N PHE A 351 28.51 91.29 -37.64
CA PHE A 351 28.82 91.06 -36.21
C PHE A 351 27.56 90.95 -35.32
N LYS A 352 26.44 91.57 -35.73
CA LYS A 352 25.22 91.61 -34.93
C LYS A 352 24.37 90.34 -35.01
N GLU A 353 24.62 89.49 -36.01
CA GLU A 353 23.98 88.17 -36.16
C GLU A 353 24.70 87.05 -35.39
N PHE A 354 25.90 87.33 -34.86
CA PHE A 354 26.70 86.35 -34.12
C PHE A 354 26.37 86.35 -32.62
N GLU A 355 26.07 87.51 -32.04
CA GLU A 355 25.69 87.65 -30.62
C GLU A 355 24.33 86.96 -30.35
N THR A 356 23.35 87.13 -31.24
CA THR A 356 22.03 86.48 -31.12
C THR A 356 22.09 84.96 -31.19
N LYS A 357 23.06 84.39 -31.92
CA LYS A 357 23.28 82.93 -31.98
C LYS A 357 23.92 82.37 -30.72
N ARG A 358 24.83 83.11 -30.08
CA ARG A 358 25.46 82.68 -28.82
C ARG A 358 24.44 82.62 -27.69
N ASP A 359 23.60 83.65 -27.57
CA ASP A 359 22.67 83.77 -26.46
C ASP A 359 21.48 82.79 -26.57
N ALA A 360 21.11 82.39 -27.80
CA ALA A 360 20.21 81.25 -28.04
C ALA A 360 20.80 79.92 -27.56
N HIS A 361 22.10 79.69 -27.78
CA HIS A 361 22.77 78.45 -27.41
C HIS A 361 22.86 78.24 -25.88
N LEU A 362 22.91 79.33 -25.10
CA LEU A 362 22.81 79.27 -23.63
C LEU A 362 21.40 78.86 -23.16
N ALA A 363 20.34 79.33 -23.82
CA ALA A 363 18.97 78.96 -23.48
C ALA A 363 18.66 77.49 -23.79
N GLU A 364 19.22 76.95 -24.87
CA GLU A 364 19.09 75.53 -25.20
C GLU A 364 19.85 74.64 -24.19
N SER A 365 21.02 75.10 -23.72
CA SER A 365 21.79 74.39 -22.69
C SER A 365 21.08 74.32 -21.33
N THR A 366 20.34 75.36 -20.93
CA THR A 366 19.58 75.33 -19.67
C THR A 366 18.29 74.55 -19.78
N ALA A 367 17.64 74.53 -20.95
CA ALA A 367 16.48 73.67 -21.20
C ALA A 367 16.84 72.18 -21.02
N ARG A 368 17.92 71.72 -21.66
CA ARG A 368 18.38 70.32 -21.57
C ARG A 368 18.75 69.90 -20.13
N GLN A 369 19.30 70.80 -19.32
CA GLN A 369 19.56 70.50 -17.91
C GLN A 369 18.25 70.23 -17.14
N THR A 370 17.24 71.10 -17.30
CA THR A 370 15.93 70.89 -16.64
C THR A 370 15.13 69.70 -17.17
N GLU A 371 15.55 69.11 -18.30
CA GLU A 371 14.98 67.88 -18.85
C GLU A 371 15.66 66.64 -18.25
N LEU A 372 16.99 66.67 -18.08
CA LEU A 372 17.72 65.65 -17.32
C LEU A 372 17.28 65.57 -15.86
N ASP A 373 17.10 66.72 -15.19
CA ASP A 373 16.64 66.77 -13.79
C ASP A 373 15.22 66.14 -13.62
N ARG A 374 14.38 66.21 -14.66
CA ARG A 374 13.05 65.54 -14.70
C ARG A 374 13.16 64.04 -14.96
N LEU A 375 14.08 63.61 -15.81
CA LEU A 375 14.32 62.19 -16.08
C LEU A 375 14.91 61.47 -14.85
N GLY A 376 15.76 62.16 -14.07
CA GLY A 376 16.21 61.69 -12.76
C GLY A 376 15.04 61.43 -11.80
N ALA A 377 14.18 62.44 -11.59
CA ALA A 377 13.01 62.29 -10.73
C ALA A 377 12.02 61.19 -11.20
N ALA A 378 11.92 60.94 -12.51
CA ALA A 378 11.11 59.85 -13.05
C ALA A 378 11.73 58.46 -12.82
N LEU A 379 13.07 58.36 -12.84
CA LEU A 379 13.81 57.15 -12.48
C LEU A 379 13.65 56.83 -10.98
N ASP A 380 13.81 57.84 -10.11
CA ASP A 380 13.64 57.66 -8.66
C ASP A 380 12.24 57.11 -8.33
N ILE A 381 11.18 57.61 -8.98
CA ILE A 381 9.81 57.09 -8.81
C ILE A 381 9.71 55.63 -9.27
N LYS A 382 10.26 55.28 -10.45
CA LYS A 382 10.23 53.90 -10.96
C LYS A 382 11.06 52.92 -10.13
N GLN A 383 12.11 53.39 -9.48
CA GLN A 383 12.93 52.58 -8.59
C GLN A 383 12.22 52.30 -7.26
N ASN A 384 11.51 53.30 -6.70
CA ASN A 384 10.64 53.09 -5.54
C ASN A 384 9.47 52.13 -5.86
N GLU A 385 8.82 52.26 -7.03
CA GLU A 385 7.78 51.30 -7.48
C GLU A 385 8.29 49.85 -7.59
N LEU A 386 9.57 49.66 -7.94
CA LEU A 386 10.21 48.34 -7.99
C LEU A 386 10.53 47.80 -6.60
N GLU A 387 11.08 48.61 -5.70
CA GLU A 387 11.32 48.20 -4.31
C GLU A 387 10.03 47.87 -3.55
N GLU A 388 8.95 48.61 -3.80
CA GLU A 388 7.64 48.37 -3.19
C GLU A 388 7.02 47.05 -3.71
N ARG A 389 7.13 46.78 -5.02
CA ARG A 389 6.74 45.48 -5.60
C ARG A 389 7.58 44.32 -5.05
N GLN A 390 8.89 44.51 -4.90
CA GLN A 390 9.77 43.49 -4.34
C GLN A 390 9.32 43.10 -2.92
N ARG A 391 9.03 44.09 -2.06
CA ARG A 391 8.49 43.83 -0.71
C ARG A 391 7.17 43.08 -0.73
N THR A 392 6.23 43.43 -1.63
CA THR A 392 4.96 42.68 -1.72
C THR A 392 5.15 41.22 -2.17
N LEU A 393 6.17 40.92 -2.97
CA LEU A 393 6.52 39.54 -3.34
C LEU A 393 7.19 38.78 -2.18
N ASP A 394 8.07 39.45 -1.43
CA ASP A 394 8.72 38.86 -0.25
C ASP A 394 7.70 38.59 0.88
N GLU A 395 6.71 39.47 1.08
CA GLU A 395 5.59 39.28 2.02
C GLU A 395 4.64 38.13 1.57
N GLN A 396 4.38 37.99 0.27
CA GLN A 396 3.64 36.85 -0.28
C GLN A 396 4.40 35.53 -0.12
N ALA A 397 5.71 35.52 -0.37
CA ALA A 397 6.55 34.34 -0.14
C ALA A 397 6.66 33.98 1.36
N SER A 398 6.63 34.96 2.27
CA SER A 398 6.60 34.73 3.71
C SER A 398 5.29 34.07 4.15
N THR A 399 4.14 34.59 3.70
CA THR A 399 2.83 34.03 4.06
C THR A 399 2.60 32.64 3.49
N GLN A 400 3.05 32.36 2.26
CA GLN A 400 3.01 31.01 1.69
C GLN A 400 3.85 29.99 2.47
N ARG A 401 4.98 30.39 3.06
CA ARG A 401 5.79 29.48 3.92
C ARG A 401 5.11 29.15 5.23
N GLN A 402 4.48 30.13 5.90
CA GLN A 402 3.75 29.86 7.15
C GLN A 402 2.59 28.90 6.94
N ILE A 403 1.82 29.05 5.86
CA ILE A 403 0.72 28.14 5.50
C ILE A 403 1.24 26.70 5.33
N LEU A 404 2.32 26.52 4.57
CA LEU A 404 2.93 25.20 4.36
C LEU A 404 3.50 24.59 5.65
N GLU A 405 4.05 25.40 6.56
CA GLU A 405 4.53 24.91 7.85
C GLU A 405 3.38 24.47 8.77
N GLU A 406 2.27 25.21 8.81
CA GLU A 406 1.07 24.86 9.58
C GLU A 406 0.37 23.60 9.03
N GLU A 407 0.21 23.49 7.70
CA GLU A 407 -0.28 22.27 7.03
C GLU A 407 0.63 21.05 7.34
N SER A 408 1.95 21.24 7.37
CA SER A 408 2.91 20.19 7.74
C SER A 408 2.83 19.78 9.22
N ALA A 409 2.31 20.64 10.11
CA ALA A 409 2.18 20.35 11.53
C ALA A 409 0.91 19.53 11.81
N VAL A 410 -0.22 19.94 11.21
CA VAL A 410 -1.51 19.23 11.34
C VAL A 410 -1.41 17.79 10.79
N THR A 411 -0.84 17.63 9.60
CA THR A 411 -0.62 16.31 8.98
C THR A 411 0.24 15.38 9.84
N ARG A 412 1.35 15.88 10.41
CA ARG A 412 2.20 15.10 11.34
C ARG A 412 1.48 14.71 12.62
N GLN A 413 0.54 15.52 13.11
CA GLN A 413 -0.21 15.22 14.33
C GLN A 413 -1.34 14.20 14.10
N ALA A 414 -1.96 14.21 12.92
CA ALA A 414 -2.94 13.20 12.50
C ALA A 414 -2.28 11.80 12.32
N LEU A 415 -1.13 11.75 11.63
CA LEU A 415 -0.43 10.49 11.33
C LEU A 415 -0.08 9.69 12.60
N ALA A 416 0.25 10.39 13.70
CA ALA A 416 0.61 9.77 14.97
C ALA A 416 -0.56 9.05 15.65
N ALA A 417 -1.80 9.54 15.50
CA ALA A 417 -2.99 8.90 16.05
C ALA A 417 -3.42 7.67 15.23
N GLU A 418 -3.29 7.76 13.91
CA GLU A 418 -3.64 6.70 12.97
C GLU A 418 -2.78 5.43 13.18
N ILE A 419 -1.46 5.59 13.39
CA ILE A 419 -0.53 4.50 13.68
C ILE A 419 -0.89 3.72 14.96
N GLU A 420 -1.43 4.40 15.99
CA GLU A 420 -1.86 3.75 17.23
C GLU A 420 -3.16 2.94 17.02
N SER A 421 -4.07 3.45 16.16
CA SER A 421 -5.31 2.78 15.77
C SER A 421 -5.06 1.48 15.00
N GLN A 422 -4.26 1.53 13.92
CA GLN A 422 -4.02 0.39 13.03
C GLN A 422 -3.36 -0.81 13.74
N ARG A 423 -2.55 -0.56 14.77
CA ARG A 423 -1.94 -1.59 15.63
C ARG A 423 -2.94 -2.42 16.43
N SER A 424 -4.19 -1.97 16.58
CA SER A 424 -5.26 -2.75 17.18
C SER A 424 -5.86 -3.74 16.17
N ALA A 425 -6.34 -3.25 15.03
CA ALA A 425 -6.98 -4.04 13.98
C ALA A 425 -6.10 -5.19 13.44
N ALA A 426 -4.79 -4.96 13.32
CA ALA A 426 -3.83 -5.97 12.87
C ALA A 426 -3.75 -7.23 13.77
N ARG A 427 -4.24 -7.17 15.02
CA ARG A 427 -4.30 -8.36 15.91
C ARG A 427 -5.51 -9.23 15.61
N ASP A 428 -6.65 -8.62 15.34
CA ASP A 428 -7.92 -9.32 15.14
C ASP A 428 -7.93 -10.07 13.79
N GLU A 429 -7.26 -9.52 12.77
CA GLU A 429 -7.12 -10.19 11.46
C GLU A 429 -6.27 -11.49 11.56
N LEU A 430 -5.26 -11.49 12.43
CA LEU A 430 -4.41 -12.67 12.66
C LEU A 430 -5.17 -13.83 13.34
N GLU A 431 -6.18 -13.55 14.17
CA GLU A 431 -7.08 -14.59 14.69
C GLU A 431 -8.05 -15.12 13.61
N GLY A 432 -8.38 -14.30 12.60
CA GLY A 432 -9.19 -14.71 11.45
C GLY A 432 -8.49 -15.78 10.61
N ARG A 433 -7.32 -15.43 10.04
CA ARG A 433 -6.53 -16.31 9.15
C ARG A 433 -6.14 -17.64 9.81
N ARG A 434 -6.04 -17.68 11.14
CA ARG A 434 -5.71 -18.88 11.90
C ARG A 434 -6.78 -19.99 11.77
N ARG A 435 -8.04 -19.64 11.50
CA ARG A 435 -9.14 -20.62 11.29
C ARG A 435 -9.14 -21.22 9.88
N GLU A 436 -8.81 -20.41 8.87
CA GLU A 436 -8.74 -20.84 7.46
C GLU A 436 -7.67 -21.91 7.24
N VAL A 437 -6.55 -21.83 7.97
CA VAL A 437 -5.48 -22.84 7.97
C VAL A 437 -5.96 -24.19 8.53
N GLU A 438 -6.86 -24.20 9.52
CA GLU A 438 -7.41 -25.44 10.08
C GLU A 438 -8.31 -26.18 9.09
N GLU A 439 -9.11 -25.46 8.29
CA GLU A 439 -9.93 -26.05 7.24
C GLU A 439 -9.06 -26.65 6.11
N TYR A 440 -8.05 -25.91 5.62
CA TYR A 440 -7.15 -26.37 4.56
C TYR A 440 -6.40 -27.67 4.92
N LEU A 441 -5.98 -27.82 6.18
CA LEU A 441 -5.30 -29.02 6.68
C LEU A 441 -6.18 -30.29 6.65
N THR A 442 -7.52 -30.16 6.57
CA THR A 442 -8.41 -31.32 6.41
C THR A 442 -8.39 -31.87 4.99
N ALA A 443 -8.24 -31.02 3.96
CA ALA A 443 -8.25 -31.41 2.55
C ALA A 443 -6.99 -32.19 2.13
N GLN A 444 -5.80 -31.76 2.60
CA GLN A 444 -4.55 -32.45 2.24
C GLN A 444 -4.44 -33.88 2.80
N ARG A 445 -5.12 -34.19 3.91
CA ARG A 445 -5.11 -35.56 4.47
C ARG A 445 -5.73 -36.59 3.53
N THR A 446 -6.82 -36.24 2.83
CA THR A 446 -7.45 -37.14 1.85
C THR A 446 -6.62 -37.35 0.58
N GLU A 447 -5.66 -36.48 0.29
CA GLU A 447 -4.80 -36.56 -0.89
C GLU A 447 -3.55 -37.44 -0.64
N LEU A 448 -2.98 -37.36 0.57
CA LEU A 448 -1.84 -38.18 0.99
C LEU A 448 -2.19 -39.67 1.18
N GLU A 449 -3.45 -40.00 1.51
CA GLU A 449 -3.91 -41.39 1.61
C GLU A 449 -3.94 -42.09 0.24
N ALA A 450 -4.14 -41.35 -0.87
CA ALA A 450 -4.08 -41.91 -2.22
C ALA A 450 -2.64 -42.26 -2.63
N LEU A 451 -1.68 -41.36 -2.38
CA LEU A 451 -0.27 -41.54 -2.75
C LEU A 451 0.43 -42.69 -2.02
N ARG A 452 -0.05 -43.06 -0.82
CA ARG A 452 0.51 -44.18 -0.04
C ARG A 452 0.31 -45.54 -0.71
N ALA A 453 -0.80 -45.73 -1.43
CA ALA A 453 -1.11 -47.01 -2.08
C ALA A 453 -0.19 -47.32 -3.28
N ASP A 454 0.23 -46.29 -4.04
CA ASP A 454 1.11 -46.46 -5.20
C ASP A 454 2.55 -46.84 -4.79
N LEU A 455 3.03 -46.37 -3.64
CA LEU A 455 4.37 -46.69 -3.13
C LEU A 455 4.48 -48.16 -2.69
N GLU A 456 3.48 -48.70 -2.00
CA GLU A 456 3.47 -50.10 -1.51
C GLU A 456 3.66 -51.13 -2.65
N THR A 457 3.18 -50.84 -3.86
CA THR A 457 3.36 -51.72 -5.03
C THR A 457 4.78 -51.71 -5.61
N ARG A 458 5.59 -50.71 -5.29
CA ARG A 458 6.91 -50.48 -5.90
C ARG A 458 8.03 -51.15 -5.13
N ASP A 459 7.98 -51.13 -3.80
CA ASP A 459 9.00 -51.79 -2.95
C ASP A 459 8.99 -53.32 -3.09
N GLN A 460 7.83 -53.89 -3.39
CA GLN A 460 7.68 -55.32 -3.67
C GLN A 460 8.55 -55.79 -4.86
N GLN A 461 8.79 -54.92 -5.86
CA GLN A 461 9.63 -55.22 -7.03
C GLN A 461 11.13 -55.13 -6.73
N ASN A 462 11.53 -54.30 -5.77
CA ASN A 462 12.94 -54.13 -5.39
C ASN A 462 13.46 -55.34 -4.59
N HIS A 463 12.60 -56.03 -3.85
CA HIS A 463 12.98 -57.16 -3.01
C HIS A 463 13.49 -58.37 -3.83
N ASP A 464 12.81 -58.70 -4.93
CA ASP A 464 13.15 -59.84 -5.81
C ASP A 464 14.53 -59.72 -6.50
N VAL A 465 15.07 -58.49 -6.59
CA VAL A 465 16.39 -58.22 -7.18
C VAL A 465 17.53 -58.47 -6.18
N ALA A 466 17.29 -58.21 -4.89
CA ALA A 466 18.33 -58.33 -3.85
C ALA A 466 18.77 -59.79 -3.61
N ASP A 467 17.83 -60.74 -3.62
CA ASP A 467 18.16 -62.15 -3.36
C ASP A 467 18.99 -62.80 -4.48
N GLN A 468 18.89 -62.31 -5.73
CA GLN A 468 19.71 -62.83 -6.84
C GLN A 468 21.21 -62.50 -6.69
N GLN A 469 21.56 -61.38 -6.05
CA GLN A 469 22.96 -61.00 -5.83
C GLN A 469 23.62 -61.84 -4.73
N LYS A 470 22.82 -62.25 -3.73
CA LYS A 470 23.24 -63.03 -2.56
C LYS A 470 23.77 -64.42 -2.91
N GLU A 471 23.27 -65.02 -3.99
CA GLU A 471 23.69 -66.36 -4.45
C GLU A 471 25.05 -66.37 -5.17
N GLN A 472 25.55 -65.22 -5.65
CA GLN A 472 26.83 -65.15 -6.37
C GLN A 472 28.04 -65.14 -5.42
N GLY A 473 27.96 -64.44 -4.29
CA GLY A 473 29.07 -64.31 -3.33
C GLY A 473 29.55 -65.67 -2.78
N GLN A 474 28.61 -66.58 -2.49
CA GLN A 474 28.91 -67.89 -1.90
C GLN A 474 29.77 -68.82 -2.80
N ARG A 475 29.96 -68.47 -4.09
CA ARG A 475 30.76 -69.27 -5.05
C ARG A 475 32.24 -68.84 -5.12
N LEU A 476 32.65 -67.82 -4.36
CA LEU A 476 34.05 -67.36 -4.30
C LEU A 476 34.81 -68.02 -3.15
N ASP A 477 34.26 -68.02 -1.94
CA ASP A 477 34.87 -68.57 -0.71
C ASP A 477 35.31 -70.05 -0.84
N GLU A 478 34.59 -70.84 -1.63
CA GLU A 478 34.95 -72.25 -1.89
C GLU A 478 36.24 -72.40 -2.71
N ARG A 479 36.65 -71.40 -3.49
CA ARG A 479 37.85 -71.47 -4.35
C ARG A 479 39.13 -71.31 -3.54
N GLU A 480 39.18 -70.38 -2.60
CA GLU A 480 40.39 -70.05 -1.85
C GLU A 480 40.86 -71.22 -0.97
N ARG A 481 39.92 -71.96 -0.36
CA ARG A 481 40.22 -73.19 0.40
C ARG A 481 40.98 -74.23 -0.42
N THR A 482 40.75 -74.33 -1.72
CA THR A 482 41.41 -75.33 -2.59
C THR A 482 42.87 -74.99 -2.96
N GLN A 483 43.33 -73.76 -2.69
CA GLN A 483 44.71 -73.36 -2.97
C GLN A 483 45.65 -73.68 -1.80
N LEU A 484 45.23 -73.42 -0.55
CA LEU A 484 46.04 -73.67 0.65
C LEU A 484 46.43 -75.15 0.83
N GLU A 485 45.55 -76.09 0.46
CA GLU A 485 45.84 -77.53 0.53
C GLU A 485 46.94 -77.98 -0.46
N ARG A 486 47.24 -77.19 -1.51
CA ARG A 486 48.32 -77.51 -2.47
C ARG A 486 49.71 -77.12 -1.96
N GLN A 487 49.81 -76.07 -1.13
CA GLN A 487 51.09 -75.61 -0.58
C GLN A 487 51.73 -76.71 0.29
N ALA A 488 50.94 -77.29 1.20
CA ALA A 488 51.38 -78.33 2.15
C ALA A 488 51.81 -79.67 1.51
N ALA A 489 51.57 -79.86 0.20
CA ALA A 489 51.94 -81.08 -0.51
C ALA A 489 53.40 -81.06 -1.04
N LEU A 490 54.04 -79.89 -1.13
CA LEU A 490 55.39 -79.75 -1.68
C LEU A 490 56.49 -80.08 -0.66
N ASP A 491 56.38 -79.56 0.57
CA ASP A 491 57.38 -79.76 1.64
C ASP A 491 57.60 -81.25 1.99
N ALA A 492 56.58 -82.09 1.75
CA ALA A 492 56.62 -83.53 1.97
C ALA A 492 57.52 -84.31 0.98
N LEU A 493 58.02 -83.69 -0.09
CA LEU A 493 58.85 -84.34 -1.12
C LEU A 493 60.36 -84.21 -0.87
N GLU A 494 60.83 -83.16 -0.20
CA GLU A 494 62.27 -82.88 -0.09
C GLU A 494 62.99 -83.79 0.91
N GLN A 495 62.34 -84.21 2.00
CA GLN A 495 62.93 -85.06 3.04
C GLN A 495 63.35 -86.49 2.59
N LYS A 496 63.14 -86.86 1.31
CA LYS A 496 63.42 -88.22 0.80
C LYS A 496 64.73 -88.41 0.02
N ARG A 497 65.62 -87.40 -0.06
CA ARG A 497 66.88 -87.50 -0.82
C ARG A 497 68.18 -87.74 -0.01
N ALA A 498 68.19 -87.52 1.31
CA ALA A 498 69.42 -87.60 2.11
C ALA A 498 69.65 -89.00 2.75
N GLY A 499 70.03 -90.02 1.94
CA GLY A 499 69.97 -91.40 2.43
C GLY A 499 70.82 -92.51 1.78
N LYS A 500 72.05 -92.23 1.30
CA LYS A 500 73.11 -93.25 1.02
C LYS A 500 74.40 -92.61 0.47
N PHE A 501 75.50 -92.59 1.23
CA PHE A 501 76.74 -93.34 0.93
C PHE A 501 77.84 -93.18 2.02
N GLU A 502 77.66 -93.82 3.17
CA GLU A 502 78.81 -94.11 4.02
C GLU A 502 79.76 -95.12 3.33
N ARG A 503 81.02 -95.16 3.79
CA ARG A 503 82.12 -96.07 3.36
C ARG A 503 82.98 -95.64 2.16
N ARG A 504 83.51 -94.42 2.19
CA ARG A 504 84.89 -94.12 1.71
C ARG A 504 85.70 -93.17 2.61
N SER A 505 85.28 -93.03 3.87
CA SER A 505 86.02 -92.29 4.89
C SER A 505 87.24 -93.08 5.40
N ARG A 506 88.43 -92.69 4.91
CA ARG A 506 89.69 -92.64 5.71
C ARG A 506 90.83 -91.87 5.04
N ASP A 507 91.03 -92.04 3.73
CA ASP A 507 92.31 -91.64 3.10
C ASP A 507 92.37 -90.18 2.61
N LEU A 508 91.29 -89.41 2.75
CA LEU A 508 91.25 -87.97 2.39
C LEU A 508 91.66 -87.03 3.53
N LYS A 509 91.71 -87.52 4.77
CA LYS A 509 91.85 -86.67 5.98
C LYS A 509 93.20 -85.94 6.11
N SER A 510 94.19 -86.25 5.28
CA SER A 510 95.47 -85.52 5.20
C SER A 510 95.48 -84.41 4.14
N ARG A 511 94.40 -84.28 3.34
CA ARG A 511 94.24 -83.27 2.28
C ARG A 511 93.06 -82.34 2.53
N GLU A 512 92.16 -82.76 3.43
CA GLU A 512 91.01 -82.03 3.94
C GLU A 512 91.45 -80.80 4.78
N ASP A 513 92.38 -80.98 5.73
CA ASP A 513 92.92 -79.90 6.58
C ASP A 513 93.54 -78.74 5.77
N SER A 514 94.24 -79.05 4.67
CA SER A 514 94.83 -78.03 3.78
C SER A 514 93.82 -77.34 2.86
N LEU A 515 92.66 -77.97 2.62
CA LEU A 515 91.57 -77.36 1.84
C LEU A 515 90.61 -76.58 2.73
N GLN A 516 90.45 -76.94 4.02
CA GLN A 516 89.62 -76.17 4.96
C GLN A 516 90.10 -74.73 5.13
N GLN A 517 91.41 -74.48 5.15
CA GLN A 517 91.97 -73.13 5.25
C GLN A 517 91.75 -72.25 3.99
N ILE A 518 91.51 -72.87 2.83
CA ILE A 518 91.11 -72.18 1.60
C ILE A 518 89.59 -72.05 1.53
N ALA A 519 88.86 -73.07 1.98
CA ALA A 519 87.41 -73.09 2.00
C ALA A 519 86.80 -72.06 2.96
N THR A 520 87.45 -71.73 4.10
CA THR A 520 87.03 -70.59 4.93
C THR A 520 87.21 -69.27 4.18
N GLN A 521 88.38 -69.04 3.56
CA GLN A 521 88.62 -67.83 2.76
C GLN A 521 87.73 -67.71 1.51
N GLN A 522 87.17 -68.82 1.01
CA GLN A 522 86.14 -68.81 -0.03
C GLN A 522 84.72 -68.66 0.54
N ALA A 523 84.41 -69.23 1.72
CA ALA A 523 83.12 -69.05 2.39
C ALA A 523 82.92 -67.60 2.85
N ASP A 524 83.95 -66.97 3.42
CA ASP A 524 83.93 -65.55 3.81
C ASP A 524 83.70 -64.67 2.57
N LYS A 525 84.35 -65.00 1.44
CA LYS A 525 84.12 -64.32 0.14
C LYS A 525 82.76 -64.60 -0.46
N GLU A 526 82.19 -65.80 -0.31
CA GLU A 526 80.82 -66.10 -0.73
C GLU A 526 79.78 -65.40 0.17
N GLN A 527 80.05 -65.20 1.46
CA GLN A 527 79.21 -64.35 2.30
C GLN A 527 79.36 -62.87 1.94
N SER A 528 80.56 -62.38 1.64
CA SER A 528 80.76 -61.02 1.13
C SER A 528 80.09 -60.80 -0.23
N LEU A 529 80.16 -61.79 -1.13
CA LEU A 529 79.47 -61.75 -2.43
C LEU A 529 77.96 -61.85 -2.27
N ARG A 530 77.41 -62.71 -1.40
CA ARG A 530 75.96 -62.75 -1.14
C ARG A 530 75.45 -61.49 -0.43
N ALA A 531 76.28 -60.84 0.39
CA ALA A 531 75.97 -59.53 0.94
C ALA A 531 75.95 -58.45 -0.15
N LEU A 532 76.92 -58.46 -1.07
CA LEU A 532 76.95 -57.59 -2.25
C LEU A 532 75.84 -57.90 -3.26
N GLU A 533 75.41 -59.15 -3.42
CA GLU A 533 74.26 -59.54 -4.26
C GLU A 533 72.93 -59.13 -3.61
N ALA A 534 72.84 -59.15 -2.28
CA ALA A 534 71.70 -58.61 -1.55
C ALA A 534 71.67 -57.07 -1.56
N ASP A 535 72.82 -56.39 -1.50
CA ASP A 535 72.94 -54.93 -1.59
C ASP A 535 72.82 -54.40 -3.03
N LEU A 536 73.24 -55.19 -4.02
CA LEU A 536 72.89 -54.96 -5.42
C LEU A 536 71.41 -55.24 -5.66
N GLY A 537 70.83 -56.27 -5.03
CA GLY A 537 69.39 -56.57 -5.10
C GLY A 537 68.52 -55.47 -4.46
N SER A 538 68.94 -54.92 -3.33
CA SER A 538 68.28 -53.76 -2.70
C SER A 538 68.47 -52.51 -3.55
N ARG A 539 69.64 -52.30 -4.15
CA ARG A 539 69.88 -51.20 -5.11
C ARG A 539 69.11 -51.34 -6.41
N THR A 540 68.91 -52.54 -6.96
CA THR A 540 68.04 -52.74 -8.12
C THR A 540 66.59 -52.54 -7.75
N ALA A 541 66.14 -53.02 -6.58
CA ALA A 541 64.78 -52.74 -6.10
C ALA A 541 64.55 -51.24 -5.82
N ALA A 542 65.57 -50.52 -5.34
CA ALA A 542 65.53 -49.06 -5.17
C ALA A 542 65.56 -48.33 -6.51
N LEU A 543 66.35 -48.80 -7.50
CA LEU A 543 66.37 -48.24 -8.85
C LEU A 543 65.03 -48.47 -9.56
N ASP A 544 64.46 -49.67 -9.48
CA ASP A 544 63.13 -50.00 -10.00
C ASP A 544 62.05 -49.15 -9.29
N ALA A 545 62.16 -48.94 -7.97
CA ALA A 545 61.27 -48.04 -7.22
C ALA A 545 61.41 -46.57 -7.67
N THR A 546 62.62 -46.07 -7.91
CA THR A 546 62.81 -44.73 -8.48
C THR A 546 62.34 -44.64 -9.93
N ALA A 547 62.41 -45.74 -10.70
CA ALA A 547 61.87 -45.81 -12.04
C ALA A 547 60.34 -45.81 -12.04
N THR A 548 59.67 -46.51 -11.11
CA THR A 548 58.22 -46.38 -10.94
C THR A 548 57.83 -44.96 -10.53
N LEU A 549 58.57 -44.35 -9.59
CA LEU A 549 58.30 -43.00 -9.11
C LEU A 549 58.56 -41.92 -10.19
N GLN A 550 59.56 -42.13 -11.07
CA GLN A 550 59.72 -41.32 -12.28
C GLN A 550 58.57 -41.52 -13.27
N ASN A 551 58.13 -42.76 -13.52
CA ASN A 551 57.00 -43.03 -14.43
C ASN A 551 55.68 -42.46 -13.90
N GLU A 552 55.47 -42.44 -12.58
CA GLU A 552 54.31 -41.81 -11.93
C GLU A 552 54.40 -40.29 -12.06
N LYS A 553 55.53 -39.68 -11.71
CA LYS A 553 55.76 -38.23 -11.86
C LYS A 553 55.70 -37.77 -13.33
N GLN A 554 56.05 -38.63 -14.28
CA GLN A 554 55.95 -38.35 -15.71
C GLN A 554 54.50 -38.45 -16.21
N ARG A 555 53.68 -39.35 -15.65
CA ARG A 555 52.21 -39.36 -15.87
C ARG A 555 51.52 -38.16 -15.22
N GLU A 556 51.99 -37.68 -14.07
CA GLU A 556 51.50 -36.45 -13.46
C GLU A 556 51.78 -35.24 -14.37
N LEU A 557 52.99 -35.13 -14.91
CA LEU A 557 53.35 -34.09 -15.90
C LEU A 557 52.58 -34.21 -17.22
N GLU A 558 52.24 -35.43 -17.66
CA GLU A 558 51.37 -35.66 -18.83
C GLU A 558 49.92 -35.24 -18.52
N ALA A 559 49.38 -35.59 -17.36
CA ALA A 559 48.04 -35.18 -16.91
C ALA A 559 47.93 -33.66 -16.63
N GLU A 560 49.01 -33.00 -16.19
CA GLU A 560 49.05 -31.54 -16.08
C GLU A 560 49.08 -30.86 -17.46
N ARG A 561 49.74 -31.45 -18.46
CA ARG A 561 49.67 -30.97 -19.85
C ARG A 561 48.28 -31.15 -20.46
N GLU A 562 47.65 -32.32 -20.29
CA GLU A 562 46.26 -32.54 -20.73
C GLU A 562 45.29 -31.52 -20.09
N ARG A 563 45.52 -31.16 -18.81
CA ARG A 563 44.77 -30.07 -18.16
C ARG A 563 45.07 -28.71 -18.78
N GLN A 564 46.34 -28.37 -19.01
CA GLN A 564 46.73 -27.10 -19.64
C GLN A 564 46.15 -26.96 -21.05
N GLU A 565 46.24 -28.00 -21.89
CA GLU A 565 45.61 -28.04 -23.22
C GLU A 565 44.09 -27.87 -23.11
N SER A 566 43.42 -28.48 -22.11
CA SER A 566 41.98 -28.27 -21.89
C SER A 566 41.62 -26.84 -21.47
N TYR A 567 42.51 -26.16 -20.72
CA TYR A 567 42.34 -24.76 -20.36
C TYR A 567 42.59 -23.82 -21.55
N GLU A 568 43.57 -24.09 -22.41
CA GLU A 568 43.81 -23.32 -23.63
C GLU A 568 42.63 -23.44 -24.61
N ILE A 569 42.08 -24.65 -24.80
CA ILE A 569 40.87 -24.87 -25.60
C ILE A 569 39.70 -24.06 -25.03
N ALA A 570 39.42 -24.16 -23.73
CA ALA A 570 38.36 -23.40 -23.07
C ALA A 570 38.58 -21.87 -23.12
N LEU A 571 39.83 -21.41 -23.20
CA LEU A 571 40.15 -19.99 -23.42
C LEU A 571 39.81 -19.58 -24.86
N THR A 572 40.16 -20.40 -25.87
CA THR A 572 39.85 -20.11 -27.27
C THR A 572 38.35 -20.13 -27.57
N ASP A 573 37.59 -21.06 -26.99
CA ASP A 573 36.12 -21.08 -27.08
C ASP A 573 35.51 -19.79 -26.49
N ARG A 574 36.08 -19.29 -25.39
CA ARG A 574 35.66 -18.03 -24.75
C ARG A 574 36.03 -16.80 -25.57
N GLU A 575 37.20 -16.77 -26.22
CA GLU A 575 37.56 -15.70 -27.16
C GLU A 575 36.64 -15.68 -28.39
N GLU A 576 36.29 -16.84 -28.94
CA GLU A 576 35.40 -16.90 -30.11
C GLU A 576 33.96 -16.49 -29.73
N ALA A 577 33.50 -16.85 -28.53
CA ALA A 577 32.24 -16.33 -27.97
C ALA A 577 32.25 -14.81 -27.80
N LEU A 578 33.36 -14.21 -27.33
CA LEU A 578 33.50 -12.75 -27.20
C LEU A 578 33.48 -12.05 -28.56
N ARG A 579 34.26 -12.53 -29.54
CA ARG A 579 34.24 -12.00 -30.93
C ARG A 579 32.85 -12.04 -31.56
N LYS A 580 32.03 -13.04 -31.20
CA LYS A 580 30.64 -13.14 -31.65
C LYS A 580 29.75 -12.08 -31.01
N VAL A 581 29.91 -11.80 -29.72
CA VAL A 581 29.19 -10.71 -29.02
C VAL A 581 29.58 -9.34 -29.58
N GLU A 582 30.87 -9.11 -29.86
CA GLU A 582 31.37 -7.89 -30.51
C GLU A 582 30.74 -7.69 -31.90
N ALA A 583 30.63 -8.75 -32.70
CA ALA A 583 29.99 -8.71 -34.01
C ALA A 583 28.46 -8.45 -33.96
N GLU A 584 27.77 -8.93 -32.91
CA GLU A 584 26.36 -8.61 -32.66
C GLU A 584 26.16 -7.17 -32.16
N LEU A 585 27.12 -6.63 -31.39
CA LEU A 585 27.15 -5.22 -30.97
C LEU A 585 27.34 -4.27 -32.15
N ALA A 586 28.28 -4.56 -33.05
CA ALA A 586 28.51 -3.77 -34.26
C ALA A 586 27.25 -3.66 -35.14
N LYS A 587 26.51 -4.77 -35.29
CA LYS A 587 25.21 -4.76 -36.01
C LYS A 587 24.13 -3.94 -35.31
N ARG A 588 24.11 -3.89 -33.97
CA ARG A 588 23.16 -3.02 -33.25
C ARG A 588 23.48 -1.54 -33.44
N GLN A 589 24.75 -1.17 -33.62
CA GLN A 589 25.15 0.19 -33.97
C GLN A 589 24.77 0.55 -35.41
N GLU A 590 24.93 -0.37 -36.36
CA GLU A 590 24.49 -0.20 -37.76
C GLU A 590 22.96 0.02 -37.84
N ASN A 591 22.17 -0.83 -37.17
CA ASN A 591 20.71 -0.67 -37.07
C ASN A 591 20.26 0.63 -36.37
N ALA A 592 21.03 1.16 -35.42
CA ALA A 592 20.71 2.42 -34.77
C ALA A 592 20.87 3.62 -35.72
N GLN A 593 21.91 3.59 -36.57
CA GLN A 593 22.14 4.63 -37.57
C GLN A 593 21.07 4.66 -38.67
N GLU A 594 20.48 3.50 -39.03
CA GLU A 594 19.30 3.48 -39.90
C GLU A 594 18.07 4.11 -39.22
N LEU A 595 17.90 3.92 -37.89
CA LEU A 595 16.77 4.48 -37.14
C LEU A 595 16.83 6.00 -37.00
N ASP A 596 18.01 6.57 -36.74
CA ASP A 596 18.21 8.03 -36.69
C ASP A 596 17.84 8.68 -38.04
N MET A 597 18.20 8.04 -39.16
CA MET A 597 17.82 8.52 -40.51
C MET A 597 16.31 8.43 -40.78
N GLU A 598 15.58 7.48 -40.20
CA GLU A 598 14.11 7.44 -40.27
C GLU A 598 13.45 8.51 -39.39
N LEU A 599 14.08 8.92 -38.29
CA LEU A 599 13.61 10.02 -37.43
C LEU A 599 13.81 11.38 -38.10
N ASP A 600 15.00 11.67 -38.63
CA ASP A 600 15.29 12.90 -39.39
C ASP A 600 14.31 13.10 -40.56
N ALA A 601 13.97 12.03 -41.28
CA ALA A 601 13.00 12.07 -42.38
C ALA A 601 11.57 12.41 -41.90
N ARG A 602 11.23 12.04 -40.66
CA ARG A 602 9.89 12.18 -40.07
C ARG A 602 9.67 13.56 -39.46
N ASP A 603 10.72 14.19 -38.92
CA ASP A 603 10.68 15.57 -38.45
C ASP A 603 10.45 16.56 -39.61
N VAL A 604 10.88 16.23 -40.84
CA VAL A 604 10.52 17.00 -42.05
C VAL A 604 9.02 16.93 -42.35
N GLU A 605 8.38 15.75 -42.28
CA GLU A 605 6.92 15.63 -42.45
C GLU A 605 6.13 16.40 -41.35
N LEU A 606 6.67 16.47 -40.13
CA LEU A 606 6.07 17.24 -39.04
C LEU A 606 6.20 18.75 -39.26
N CYS A 607 7.34 19.23 -39.76
CA CYS A 607 7.53 20.63 -40.16
C CYS A 607 6.53 21.07 -41.26
N GLU A 608 6.33 20.25 -42.31
CA GLU A 608 5.35 20.57 -43.37
C GLU A 608 3.91 20.61 -42.82
N ARG A 609 3.57 19.71 -41.88
CA ARG A 609 2.27 19.72 -41.20
C ARG A 609 2.03 20.95 -40.32
N ALA A 610 3.04 21.39 -39.57
CA ALA A 610 2.94 22.57 -38.71
C ALA A 610 2.52 23.81 -39.51
N PHE A 611 3.15 24.03 -40.66
CA PHE A 611 2.84 25.15 -41.56
C PHE A 611 1.37 25.15 -42.02
N THR A 612 0.79 23.97 -42.31
CA THR A 612 -0.63 23.87 -42.69
C THR A 612 -1.63 24.09 -41.55
N LEU A 613 -1.20 23.93 -40.28
CA LEU A 613 -2.05 24.19 -39.12
C LEU A 613 -2.13 25.69 -38.81
N GLU A 614 -1.01 26.42 -38.93
CA GLU A 614 -0.96 27.87 -38.70
C GLU A 614 -1.86 28.64 -39.68
N GLU A 615 -1.90 28.24 -40.96
CA GLU A 615 -2.79 28.84 -41.97
C GLU A 615 -4.29 28.51 -41.73
N LEU A 616 -4.60 27.37 -41.11
CA LEU A 616 -5.97 27.02 -40.70
C LEU A 616 -6.39 27.78 -39.43
N GLN A 617 -5.48 27.96 -38.48
CA GLN A 617 -5.73 28.66 -37.21
C GLN A 617 -6.15 30.11 -37.47
N LYS A 618 -5.48 30.78 -38.41
CA LYS A 618 -5.83 32.13 -38.86
C LYS A 618 -7.24 32.26 -39.46
N GLN A 619 -7.71 31.22 -40.17
CA GLN A 619 -9.08 31.17 -40.72
C GLN A 619 -10.15 30.90 -39.65
N VAL A 620 -9.76 30.51 -38.43
CA VAL A 620 -10.66 30.41 -37.27
C VAL A 620 -10.73 31.75 -36.54
N GLU A 621 -9.61 32.46 -36.39
CA GLU A 621 -9.57 33.80 -35.78
C GLU A 621 -10.40 34.82 -36.56
N ASP A 622 -10.23 34.89 -37.89
CA ASP A 622 -11.06 35.75 -38.77
C ASP A 622 -12.57 35.45 -38.69
N ARG A 623 -12.94 34.24 -38.23
CA ARG A 623 -14.34 33.81 -38.04
C ARG A 623 -14.88 34.06 -36.62
N GLY A 624 -14.02 34.28 -35.63
CA GLY A 624 -14.46 34.68 -34.28
C GLY A 624 -15.07 36.08 -34.29
N LEU A 625 -14.36 37.03 -34.92
CA LEU A 625 -14.75 38.45 -34.99
C LEU A 625 -16.13 38.65 -35.67
N ASP A 626 -16.45 37.84 -36.67
CA ASP A 626 -17.74 37.83 -37.39
C ASP A 626 -18.91 37.26 -36.55
N LEU A 627 -18.61 36.53 -35.47
CA LEU A 627 -19.58 36.03 -34.49
C LEU A 627 -19.76 36.98 -33.31
N ASP A 628 -18.70 37.63 -32.84
CA ASP A 628 -18.75 38.56 -31.70
C ASP A 628 -19.64 39.78 -32.01
N HIS A 629 -19.45 40.43 -33.16
CA HIS A 629 -20.35 41.50 -33.64
C HIS A 629 -21.81 41.05 -33.79
N ARG A 630 -22.05 39.74 -33.93
CA ARG A 630 -23.40 39.16 -34.04
C ARG A 630 -23.99 38.79 -32.67
N ALA A 631 -23.17 38.67 -31.63
CA ALA A 631 -23.62 38.60 -30.24
C ALA A 631 -24.03 39.99 -29.73
N GLU A 632 -23.21 41.02 -29.96
CA GLU A 632 -23.51 42.42 -29.59
C GLU A 632 -24.84 42.91 -30.21
N GLU A 633 -25.10 42.54 -31.47
CA GLU A 633 -26.36 42.82 -32.20
C GLU A 633 -27.60 42.13 -31.57
N LEU A 634 -27.40 41.03 -30.82
CA LEU A 634 -28.49 40.32 -30.13
C LEU A 634 -28.70 40.85 -28.70
N GLU A 635 -27.64 41.08 -27.94
CA GLU A 635 -27.71 41.63 -26.57
C GLU A 635 -28.43 42.98 -26.54
N ARG A 636 -28.10 43.88 -27.48
CA ARG A 636 -28.78 45.17 -27.64
C ARG A 636 -30.30 45.01 -27.83
N ARG A 637 -30.73 43.98 -28.56
CA ARG A 637 -32.15 43.71 -28.85
C ARG A 637 -32.86 43.00 -27.68
N ILE A 638 -32.13 42.35 -26.78
CA ILE A 638 -32.66 41.82 -25.53
C ILE A 638 -32.95 42.97 -24.56
N GLY A 639 -32.01 43.90 -24.35
CA GLY A 639 -32.21 45.06 -23.48
C GLY A 639 -33.34 46.01 -23.94
N GLU A 640 -33.55 46.14 -25.26
CA GLU A 640 -34.71 46.85 -25.85
C GLU A 640 -36.06 46.20 -25.47
N ILE A 641 -36.11 44.87 -25.30
CA ILE A 641 -37.32 44.11 -24.94
C ILE A 641 -37.55 44.13 -23.42
N GLU A 642 -36.48 43.97 -22.62
CA GLU A 642 -36.54 43.98 -21.15
C GLU A 642 -37.03 45.34 -20.63
N SER A 643 -36.50 46.44 -21.16
CA SER A 643 -36.95 47.80 -20.84
C SER A 643 -38.45 48.00 -21.05
N ALA A 644 -39.02 47.39 -22.10
CA ALA A 644 -40.45 47.46 -22.44
C ALA A 644 -41.35 46.53 -21.60
N LEU A 645 -40.75 45.61 -20.82
CA LEU A 645 -41.43 44.79 -19.82
C LEU A 645 -41.38 45.46 -18.44
N GLU A 646 -40.23 46.02 -18.03
CA GLU A 646 -40.08 46.72 -16.75
C GLU A 646 -41.13 47.83 -16.55
N GLU A 647 -41.42 48.64 -17.57
CA GLU A 647 -42.38 49.76 -17.46
C GLU A 647 -43.82 49.27 -17.16
N LYS A 648 -44.19 48.10 -17.68
CA LYS A 648 -45.50 47.45 -17.42
C LYS A 648 -45.55 46.75 -16.06
N VAL A 649 -44.41 46.30 -15.56
CA VAL A 649 -44.28 45.70 -14.23
C VAL A 649 -44.32 46.79 -13.15
N ARG A 650 -43.54 47.86 -13.28
CA ARG A 650 -43.53 49.01 -12.34
C ARG A 650 -44.92 49.61 -12.09
N THR A 651 -45.78 49.65 -13.12
CA THR A 651 -47.14 50.23 -13.02
C THR A 651 -48.14 49.34 -12.29
N THR A 652 -47.91 48.03 -12.18
CA THR A 652 -48.73 47.11 -11.36
C THR A 652 -48.14 46.89 -9.97
N GLU A 653 -46.81 46.79 -9.85
CA GLU A 653 -46.10 46.64 -8.57
C GLU A 653 -46.33 47.82 -7.62
N SER A 654 -46.35 49.06 -8.13
CA SER A 654 -46.56 50.27 -7.32
C SER A 654 -47.83 50.19 -6.47
N ALA A 655 -48.92 49.61 -7.01
CA ALA A 655 -50.20 49.44 -6.33
C ALA A 655 -50.23 48.28 -5.31
N LEU A 656 -49.29 47.34 -5.38
CA LEU A 656 -49.08 46.30 -4.36
C LEU A 656 -48.12 46.79 -3.26
N ALA A 657 -47.02 47.45 -3.66
CA ALA A 657 -45.94 47.86 -2.78
C ALA A 657 -46.39 48.80 -1.65
N GLU A 658 -47.39 49.66 -1.88
CA GLU A 658 -47.93 50.54 -0.83
C GLU A 658 -48.62 49.75 0.31
N LYS A 659 -49.29 48.63 -0.01
CA LYS A 659 -49.91 47.74 0.99
C LYS A 659 -48.91 46.81 1.65
N VAL A 660 -47.90 46.36 0.91
CA VAL A 660 -46.84 45.47 1.42
C VAL A 660 -45.92 46.23 2.40
N ARG A 661 -45.55 47.48 2.10
CA ARG A 661 -44.68 48.31 2.95
C ARG A 661 -45.19 48.54 4.38
N THR A 662 -46.51 48.65 4.59
CA THR A 662 -47.05 48.84 5.95
C THR A 662 -46.92 47.57 6.79
N THR A 663 -47.09 46.39 6.20
CA THR A 663 -46.83 45.10 6.87
C THR A 663 -45.34 44.79 7.02
N GLU A 664 -44.52 45.13 6.02
CA GLU A 664 -43.07 44.91 6.07
C GLU A 664 -42.38 45.78 7.13
N THR A 665 -42.83 47.03 7.35
CA THR A 665 -42.18 47.91 8.34
C THR A 665 -42.39 47.46 9.79
N GLU A 666 -43.51 46.80 10.11
CA GLU A 666 -43.75 46.20 11.43
C GLU A 666 -43.04 44.84 11.62
N LEU A 667 -42.68 44.15 10.54
CA LEU A 667 -41.87 42.92 10.59
C LEU A 667 -40.37 43.24 10.59
N ALA A 668 -39.90 44.10 9.70
CA ALA A 668 -38.50 44.49 9.56
C ALA A 668 -37.97 45.37 10.70
N THR A 669 -38.83 45.80 11.64
CA THR A 669 -38.40 46.33 12.94
C THR A 669 -38.10 45.20 13.92
N LYS A 670 -39.05 44.27 14.10
CA LYS A 670 -38.88 43.09 14.97
C LYS A 670 -37.73 42.18 14.54
N VAL A 671 -37.55 41.97 13.22
CA VAL A 671 -36.43 41.20 12.66
C VAL A 671 -35.10 41.93 12.94
N ARG A 672 -35.00 43.24 12.70
CA ARG A 672 -33.77 43.99 13.03
C ARG A 672 -33.42 43.96 14.51
N ASP A 673 -34.40 44.00 15.41
CA ASP A 673 -34.16 43.90 16.86
C ASP A 673 -33.65 42.50 17.26
N ALA A 674 -34.11 41.44 16.58
CA ALA A 674 -33.59 40.09 16.73
C ALA A 674 -32.17 39.93 16.13
N ASP A 675 -31.93 40.45 14.92
CA ASP A 675 -30.63 40.45 14.26
C ASP A 675 -29.57 41.20 15.09
N LEU A 676 -29.95 42.33 15.70
CA LEU A 676 -29.09 43.09 16.61
C LEU A 676 -28.82 42.37 17.94
N ALA A 677 -29.67 41.43 18.34
CA ALA A 677 -29.43 40.56 19.49
C ALA A 677 -28.55 39.34 19.11
N HIS A 678 -28.71 38.82 17.90
CA HIS A 678 -27.85 37.76 17.35
C HIS A 678 -26.42 38.26 17.08
N LYS A 679 -26.25 39.38 16.36
CA LYS A 679 -24.91 39.96 16.11
C LYS A 679 -24.16 40.36 17.38
N LYS A 680 -24.86 40.73 18.45
CA LYS A 680 -24.24 40.98 19.77
C LYS A 680 -23.82 39.70 20.51
N ARG A 681 -24.36 38.53 20.14
CA ARG A 681 -23.88 37.23 20.61
C ARG A 681 -22.78 36.68 19.71
N GLU A 682 -22.90 36.83 18.39
CA GLU A 682 -21.88 36.45 17.40
C GLU A 682 -20.57 37.19 17.72
N CYS A 683 -20.54 38.53 17.73
CA CYS A 683 -19.31 39.26 18.04
C CYS A 683 -18.76 39.03 19.46
N ALA A 684 -19.60 38.58 20.40
CA ALA A 684 -19.16 38.20 21.75
C ALA A 684 -18.61 36.76 21.83
N LEU A 685 -19.04 35.88 20.92
CA LEU A 685 -18.50 34.53 20.73
C LEU A 685 -17.22 34.59 19.89
N GLU A 686 -17.20 35.34 18.78
CA GLU A 686 -15.99 35.63 17.98
C GLU A 686 -14.88 36.19 18.86
N SER A 687 -15.14 37.27 19.62
CA SER A 687 -14.15 37.86 20.54
C SER A 687 -13.66 36.89 21.64
N ALA A 688 -14.48 35.89 22.00
CA ALA A 688 -14.11 34.86 22.98
C ALA A 688 -13.41 33.65 22.32
N LEU A 689 -13.63 33.42 21.02
CA LEU A 689 -12.91 32.45 20.23
C LEU A 689 -11.50 32.96 19.96
N ASP A 690 -11.37 34.17 19.39
CA ASP A 690 -10.10 34.84 19.07
C ASP A 690 -9.13 34.90 20.26
N GLU A 691 -9.64 35.21 21.45
CA GLU A 691 -8.82 35.26 22.67
C GLU A 691 -8.38 33.86 23.14
N ASN A 692 -9.23 32.83 22.99
CA ASN A 692 -8.82 31.44 23.24
C ASN A 692 -7.79 30.98 22.20
N THR A 693 -8.02 31.27 20.91
CA THR A 693 -7.11 30.96 19.81
C THR A 693 -5.73 31.57 20.08
N ARG A 694 -5.66 32.87 20.41
CA ARG A 694 -4.41 33.54 20.82
C ARG A 694 -3.72 32.92 22.03
N VAL A 695 -4.47 32.52 23.05
CA VAL A 695 -3.90 31.84 24.23
C VAL A 695 -3.33 30.46 23.84
N THR A 696 -3.97 29.74 22.92
CA THR A 696 -3.43 28.47 22.39
C THR A 696 -2.25 28.67 21.45
N GLU A 697 -2.28 29.66 20.55
CA GLU A 697 -1.17 30.05 19.67
C GLU A 697 0.08 30.42 20.49
N ALA A 698 -0.07 31.27 21.51
CA ALA A 698 1.04 31.65 22.38
C ALA A 698 1.64 30.44 23.12
N ALA A 699 0.80 29.53 23.62
CA ALA A 699 1.24 28.31 24.30
C ALA A 699 1.83 27.25 23.35
N LEU A 700 1.51 27.30 22.05
CA LEU A 700 2.13 26.50 21.01
C LEU A 700 3.47 27.11 20.57
N ALA A 701 3.54 28.42 20.35
CA ALA A 701 4.77 29.14 20.00
C ALA A 701 5.86 29.03 21.07
N GLU A 702 5.49 29.03 22.37
CA GLU A 702 6.43 28.76 23.47
C GLU A 702 7.00 27.32 23.42
N LYS A 703 6.16 26.33 23.09
CA LYS A 703 6.60 24.94 22.91
C LYS A 703 7.46 24.75 21.66
N ILE A 704 7.10 25.39 20.56
CA ILE A 704 7.84 25.37 19.29
C ILE A 704 9.27 25.88 19.54
N ARG A 705 9.44 27.05 20.16
CA ARG A 705 10.77 27.55 20.60
C ARG A 705 11.51 26.57 21.50
N ALA A 706 10.84 25.98 22.49
CA ALA A 706 11.48 25.01 23.37
C ALA A 706 11.94 23.73 22.61
N THR A 707 11.26 23.34 21.53
CA THR A 707 11.72 22.26 20.65
C THR A 707 12.82 22.72 19.67
N GLU A 708 12.75 23.94 19.14
CA GLU A 708 13.78 24.53 18.28
C GLU A 708 15.12 24.69 19.01
N GLU A 709 15.12 25.19 20.25
CA GLU A 709 16.35 25.28 21.08
C GLU A 709 16.98 23.90 21.34
N VAL A 710 16.15 22.85 21.51
CA VAL A 710 16.63 21.47 21.70
C VAL A 710 17.13 20.85 20.38
N LEU A 711 16.50 21.16 19.25
CA LEU A 711 16.91 20.71 17.93
C LEU A 711 18.21 21.41 17.49
N ALA A 712 18.27 22.74 17.53
CA ALA A 712 19.48 23.50 17.20
C ALA A 712 20.68 23.10 18.08
N LYS A 713 20.43 22.75 19.36
CA LYS A 713 21.48 22.19 20.22
C LYS A 713 21.94 20.81 19.75
N ARG A 714 21.02 19.91 19.37
CA ARG A 714 21.35 18.59 18.80
C ARG A 714 22.06 18.70 17.45
N GLU A 715 21.66 19.62 16.60
CA GLU A 715 22.31 19.90 15.32
C GLU A 715 23.74 20.40 15.54
N CYS A 716 23.96 21.27 16.53
CA CYS A 716 25.30 21.67 16.95
C CYS A 716 26.13 20.47 17.47
N GLU A 717 25.58 19.65 18.38
CA GLU A 717 26.22 18.45 18.90
C GLU A 717 26.58 17.44 17.77
N VAL A 718 25.67 17.24 16.80
CA VAL A 718 25.89 16.38 15.62
C VAL A 718 26.90 16.98 14.65
N SER A 719 26.85 18.28 14.37
CA SER A 719 27.85 18.98 13.55
C SER A 719 29.24 18.77 14.12
N THR A 720 29.44 19.02 15.42
CA THR A 720 30.74 18.81 16.05
C THR A 720 31.21 17.35 15.99
N ALA A 721 30.31 16.38 16.11
CA ALA A 721 30.65 14.96 15.99
C ALA A 721 30.95 14.51 14.54
N LEU A 722 30.43 15.23 13.53
CA LEU A 722 30.78 15.05 12.12
C LEU A 722 32.11 15.72 11.78
N ASP A 723 32.38 16.92 12.31
CA ASP A 723 33.65 17.63 12.15
C ASP A 723 34.81 16.84 12.79
N GLU A 724 34.62 16.30 14.01
CA GLU A 724 35.58 15.41 14.68
C GLU A 724 35.83 14.12 13.87
N ARG A 725 34.79 13.53 13.28
CA ARG A 725 34.93 12.36 12.39
C ARG A 725 35.62 12.69 11.07
N ALA A 726 35.36 13.85 10.48
CA ALA A 726 36.02 14.30 9.27
C ALA A 726 37.54 14.45 9.52
N ALA A 727 37.92 15.07 10.63
CA ALA A 727 39.32 15.17 11.05
C ALA A 727 39.97 13.80 11.28
N GLU A 728 39.28 12.84 11.92
CA GLU A 728 39.80 11.47 12.08
C GLU A 728 39.97 10.75 10.72
N VAL A 729 39.06 10.97 9.77
CA VAL A 729 39.17 10.40 8.41
C VAL A 729 40.32 11.04 7.63
N GLU A 730 40.54 12.36 7.74
CA GLU A 730 41.69 13.02 7.14
C GLU A 730 43.02 12.52 7.73
N GLU A 731 43.13 12.39 9.06
CA GLU A 731 44.33 11.84 9.71
C GLU A 731 44.62 10.39 9.25
N ARG A 732 43.59 9.54 9.20
CA ARG A 732 43.70 8.16 8.69
C ARG A 732 44.09 8.14 7.20
N THR A 733 43.59 9.07 6.40
CA THR A 733 43.92 9.18 4.96
C THR A 733 45.38 9.59 4.76
N LEU A 734 45.87 10.56 5.55
CA LEU A 734 47.29 10.95 5.56
C LEU A 734 48.19 9.79 5.99
N ALA A 735 47.80 9.02 7.02
CA ALA A 735 48.55 7.85 7.47
C ALA A 735 48.57 6.70 6.43
N LEU A 736 47.49 6.52 5.66
CA LEU A 736 47.44 5.57 4.55
C LEU A 736 48.34 6.02 3.38
N ASN A 737 48.26 7.29 2.98
CA ASN A 737 49.14 7.85 1.94
C ASN A 737 50.63 7.76 2.31
N GLN A 738 50.98 7.98 3.59
CA GLN A 738 52.33 7.79 4.08
C GLN A 738 52.77 6.31 3.99
N ARG A 739 51.90 5.37 4.37
CA ARG A 739 52.18 3.93 4.22
C ARG A 739 52.31 3.50 2.76
N GLN A 740 51.53 4.08 1.86
CA GLN A 740 51.66 3.81 0.43
C GLN A 740 53.05 4.25 -0.08
N GLY A 741 53.52 5.45 0.28
CA GLY A 741 54.89 5.89 -0.02
C GLY A 741 55.98 5.01 0.60
N GLU A 742 55.75 4.43 1.80
CA GLU A 742 56.65 3.45 2.41
C GLU A 742 56.65 2.08 1.70
N LEU A 743 55.57 1.71 1.00
CA LEU A 743 55.47 0.52 0.16
C LEU A 743 56.12 0.74 -1.20
N GLU A 744 55.80 1.84 -1.89
CA GLU A 744 56.43 2.23 -3.17
C GLU A 744 57.97 2.35 -3.02
N ALA A 745 58.45 2.88 -1.89
CA ALA A 745 59.88 2.93 -1.57
C ALA A 745 60.50 1.54 -1.28
N ARG A 746 59.71 0.55 -0.85
CA ARG A 746 60.17 -0.84 -0.69
C ARG A 746 60.21 -1.57 -2.01
N ASP A 747 59.23 -1.37 -2.87
CA ASP A 747 59.16 -2.03 -4.18
C ASP A 747 60.32 -1.57 -5.08
N LEU A 748 60.72 -0.29 -5.00
CA LEU A 748 61.97 0.20 -5.60
C LEU A 748 63.22 -0.54 -5.07
N VAL A 749 63.32 -0.75 -3.76
CA VAL A 749 64.44 -1.49 -3.13
C VAL A 749 64.42 -2.99 -3.46
N LEU A 750 63.25 -3.55 -3.77
CA LEU A 750 63.12 -4.93 -4.27
C LEU A 750 63.55 -5.01 -5.74
N GLY A 751 63.12 -4.08 -6.62
CA GLY A 751 63.55 -4.04 -8.02
C GLY A 751 65.07 -3.81 -8.19
N ASP A 752 65.68 -2.95 -7.37
CA ASP A 752 67.14 -2.79 -7.28
C ASP A 752 67.83 -4.11 -6.90
N ARG A 753 67.21 -4.87 -5.98
CA ARG A 753 67.74 -6.15 -5.47
C ARG A 753 67.57 -7.29 -6.45
N GLU A 754 66.47 -7.33 -7.21
CA GLU A 754 66.23 -8.27 -8.31
C GLU A 754 67.21 -8.01 -9.45
N SER A 755 67.39 -6.75 -9.84
CA SER A 755 68.42 -6.34 -10.82
C SER A 755 69.83 -6.79 -10.39
N ALA A 756 70.17 -6.63 -9.11
CA ALA A 756 71.44 -7.08 -8.55
C ALA A 756 71.55 -8.62 -8.37
N LEU A 757 70.45 -9.37 -8.46
CA LEU A 757 70.45 -10.83 -8.51
C LEU A 757 70.60 -11.33 -9.96
N GLU A 758 69.90 -10.73 -10.92
CA GLU A 758 70.11 -11.00 -12.35
C GLU A 758 71.57 -10.76 -12.77
N GLU A 759 72.18 -9.66 -12.34
CA GLU A 759 73.58 -9.36 -12.68
C GLU A 759 74.53 -10.41 -12.08
N ARG A 760 74.24 -10.90 -10.87
CA ARG A 760 75.01 -12.01 -10.25
C ARG A 760 74.82 -13.33 -10.97
N GLN A 761 73.62 -13.61 -11.46
CA GLN A 761 73.32 -14.81 -12.22
C GLN A 761 74.07 -14.81 -13.56
N LYS A 762 74.04 -13.69 -14.30
CA LYS A 762 74.86 -13.47 -15.51
C LYS A 762 76.36 -13.63 -15.21
N GLN A 763 76.86 -13.05 -14.11
CA GLN A 763 78.24 -13.25 -13.65
C GLN A 763 78.58 -14.68 -13.22
N GLN A 764 77.58 -15.53 -12.92
CA GLN A 764 77.78 -16.96 -12.65
C GLN A 764 77.82 -17.75 -13.95
N GLU A 765 76.87 -17.51 -14.87
CA GLU A 765 76.85 -18.12 -16.21
C GLU A 765 78.15 -17.83 -16.99
N GLU A 766 78.67 -16.60 -16.93
CA GLU A 766 79.98 -16.23 -17.49
C GLU A 766 81.15 -17.03 -16.87
N ARG A 767 81.09 -17.32 -15.56
CA ARG A 767 82.12 -18.13 -14.89
C ARG A 767 82.02 -19.59 -15.27
N GLU A 768 80.82 -20.14 -15.38
CA GLU A 768 80.59 -21.53 -15.79
C GLU A 768 81.04 -21.75 -17.24
N LEU A 769 80.77 -20.82 -18.15
CA LEU A 769 81.36 -20.77 -19.50
C LEU A 769 82.89 -20.67 -19.46
N ALA A 770 83.46 -19.83 -18.58
CA ALA A 770 84.92 -19.72 -18.42
C ALA A 770 85.56 -21.00 -17.84
N TYR A 771 84.85 -21.77 -17.02
CA TYR A 771 85.29 -23.09 -16.56
C TYR A 771 85.19 -24.15 -17.67
N ALA A 772 84.09 -24.19 -18.43
CA ALA A 772 83.93 -25.10 -19.57
C ALA A 772 85.05 -24.91 -20.61
N ASN A 773 85.34 -23.65 -20.98
CA ASN A 773 86.43 -23.33 -21.91
C ASN A 773 87.81 -23.76 -21.38
N ARG A 774 88.07 -23.67 -20.07
CA ARG A 774 89.31 -24.18 -19.47
C ARG A 774 89.41 -25.70 -19.48
N VAL A 775 88.30 -26.42 -19.33
CA VAL A 775 88.30 -27.89 -19.45
C VAL A 775 88.67 -28.29 -20.88
N ILE A 776 88.13 -27.60 -21.89
CA ILE A 776 88.51 -27.80 -23.30
C ILE A 776 90.00 -27.50 -23.52
N GLU A 777 90.52 -26.36 -23.06
CA GLU A 777 91.97 -26.05 -23.12
C GLU A 777 92.85 -27.12 -22.44
N HIS A 778 92.34 -27.78 -21.39
CA HIS A 778 93.06 -28.86 -20.72
C HIS A 778 93.05 -30.16 -21.53
N GLN A 779 91.91 -30.53 -22.13
CA GLN A 779 91.82 -31.69 -23.03
C GLN A 779 92.69 -31.51 -24.28
N GLU A 780 92.67 -30.33 -24.92
CA GLU A 780 93.55 -30.03 -26.07
C GLU A 780 95.04 -30.12 -25.71
N ARG A 781 95.42 -29.73 -24.48
CA ARG A 781 96.79 -29.89 -23.97
C ARG A 781 97.17 -31.36 -23.72
N GLU A 782 96.24 -32.19 -23.23
CA GLU A 782 96.49 -33.62 -23.04
C GLU A 782 96.60 -34.36 -24.38
N GLU A 783 95.74 -34.05 -25.35
CA GLU A 783 95.86 -34.58 -26.72
C GLU A 783 97.21 -34.17 -27.37
N ALA A 784 97.62 -32.92 -27.23
CA ALA A 784 98.93 -32.46 -27.72
C ALA A 784 100.12 -33.17 -27.04
N LEU A 785 100.03 -33.47 -25.74
CA LEU A 785 101.07 -34.20 -25.01
C LEU A 785 101.15 -35.68 -25.41
N THR A 786 100.01 -36.34 -25.65
CA THR A 786 100.01 -37.73 -26.14
C THR A 786 100.58 -37.84 -27.57
N ALA A 787 100.37 -36.82 -28.41
CA ALA A 787 100.95 -36.77 -29.76
C ALA A 787 102.49 -36.65 -29.75
N ASP A 788 103.07 -35.78 -28.92
CA ASP A 788 104.54 -35.64 -28.81
C ASP A 788 105.21 -36.90 -28.21
N LEU A 789 104.54 -37.60 -27.29
CA LEU A 789 105.02 -38.89 -26.79
C LEU A 789 105.08 -39.95 -27.91
N ALA A 790 104.00 -40.13 -28.68
CA ALA A 790 103.98 -41.07 -29.81
C ALA A 790 105.02 -40.73 -30.89
N GLN A 791 105.27 -39.44 -31.13
CA GLN A 791 106.31 -38.99 -32.06
C GLN A 791 107.72 -39.33 -31.58
N ARG A 792 107.99 -39.29 -30.26
CA ARG A 792 109.29 -39.63 -29.67
C ARG A 792 109.60 -41.13 -29.70
N GLU A 793 108.59 -41.99 -29.49
CA GLU A 793 108.75 -43.44 -29.61
C GLU A 793 109.15 -43.85 -31.04
N ALA A 794 108.57 -43.18 -32.06
CA ALA A 794 108.93 -43.39 -33.45
C ALA A 794 110.39 -43.00 -33.77
N THR A 795 110.97 -41.99 -33.10
CA THR A 795 112.37 -41.61 -33.27
C THR A 795 113.34 -42.60 -32.62
N VAL A 796 113.00 -43.17 -31.46
CA VAL A 796 113.83 -44.19 -30.79
C VAL A 796 113.96 -45.45 -31.65
N ALA A 797 112.88 -45.86 -32.34
CA ALA A 797 112.88 -46.98 -33.27
C ALA A 797 113.77 -46.78 -34.52
N ALA A 798 114.12 -45.53 -34.86
CA ALA A 798 115.04 -45.23 -35.96
C ALA A 798 116.51 -45.40 -35.55
N GLY A 799 116.89 -44.89 -34.36
CA GLY A 799 118.28 -44.88 -33.88
C GLY A 799 118.92 -46.26 -33.71
N MET A 800 118.12 -47.32 -33.49
CA MET A 800 118.65 -48.69 -33.38
C MET A 800 119.33 -49.21 -34.66
N ARG A 801 119.05 -48.64 -35.84
CA ARG A 801 119.75 -48.99 -37.10
C ARG A 801 121.08 -48.26 -37.29
N GLU A 802 121.37 -47.25 -36.47
CA GLU A 802 122.63 -46.50 -36.52
C GLU A 802 123.73 -47.17 -35.68
N LEU A 803 123.34 -47.98 -34.68
CA LEU A 803 124.25 -48.62 -33.73
C LEU A 803 125.20 -49.66 -34.37
N GLU A 804 124.82 -50.32 -35.47
CA GLU A 804 125.73 -51.22 -36.20
C GLU A 804 126.94 -50.46 -36.80
N SER A 805 126.81 -49.15 -37.08
CA SER A 805 127.92 -48.30 -37.51
C SER A 805 128.93 -48.00 -36.39
N ARG A 806 128.49 -48.10 -35.12
CA ARG A 806 129.25 -47.66 -33.95
C ARG A 806 130.15 -48.74 -33.34
N GLY A 807 130.19 -49.94 -33.94
CA GLY A 807 131.14 -50.99 -33.56
C GLY A 807 132.60 -50.53 -33.59
N SER A 808 132.93 -49.58 -34.47
CA SER A 808 134.26 -48.96 -34.59
C SER A 808 134.57 -47.89 -33.54
N GLU A 809 133.59 -47.43 -32.75
CA GLU A 809 133.83 -46.50 -31.62
C GLU A 809 134.12 -47.25 -30.30
N ILE A 810 133.77 -48.54 -30.21
CA ILE A 810 133.82 -49.32 -28.95
C ILE A 810 135.25 -49.44 -28.38
N GLU A 811 136.29 -49.47 -29.22
CA GLU A 811 137.69 -49.48 -28.77
C GLU A 811 138.11 -48.17 -28.05
N ALA A 812 137.38 -47.07 -28.22
CA ALA A 812 137.58 -45.84 -27.44
C ALA A 812 136.78 -45.82 -26.13
N ARG A 813 135.60 -46.44 -26.09
CA ARG A 813 134.66 -46.35 -24.94
C ARG A 813 135.06 -47.17 -23.71
N ALA A 814 136.08 -48.03 -23.84
CA ALA A 814 136.68 -48.74 -22.69
C ALA A 814 137.23 -47.78 -21.60
N GLY A 815 137.49 -46.52 -21.93
CA GLY A 815 137.83 -45.47 -20.96
C GLY A 815 136.62 -44.74 -20.34
N GLU A 816 135.45 -44.72 -21.00
CA GLU A 816 134.24 -44.03 -20.52
C GLU A 816 133.51 -44.86 -19.43
N ILE A 817 133.49 -46.19 -19.59
CA ILE A 817 132.83 -47.13 -18.67
C ILE A 817 133.31 -46.94 -17.20
N ALA A 818 134.56 -46.50 -17.00
CA ALA A 818 135.11 -46.28 -15.66
C ALA A 818 134.51 -45.06 -14.92
N SER A 819 134.05 -44.02 -15.63
CA SER A 819 133.36 -42.88 -15.00
C SER A 819 131.85 -43.11 -14.89
N GLU A 820 131.26 -43.87 -15.80
CA GLU A 820 129.84 -44.29 -15.71
C GLU A 820 129.56 -45.09 -14.44
N THR A 821 130.50 -45.93 -13.97
CA THR A 821 130.37 -46.61 -12.66
C THR A 821 130.28 -45.66 -11.47
N GLU A 822 131.00 -44.54 -11.47
CA GLU A 822 130.97 -43.55 -10.38
C GLU A 822 129.66 -42.74 -10.40
N GLN A 823 129.13 -42.46 -11.59
CA GLN A 823 127.81 -41.83 -11.75
C GLN A 823 126.66 -42.75 -11.35
N LEU A 824 126.75 -44.07 -11.60
CA LEU A 824 125.73 -45.04 -11.19
C LEU A 824 125.61 -45.15 -9.66
N GLU A 825 126.71 -45.13 -8.91
CA GLU A 825 126.64 -45.05 -7.45
C GLU A 825 126.00 -43.73 -6.96
N GLN A 826 126.23 -42.63 -7.68
CA GLN A 826 125.62 -41.34 -7.35
C GLN A 826 124.11 -41.33 -7.65
N GLN A 827 123.68 -41.96 -8.75
CA GLN A 827 122.26 -42.15 -9.09
C GLN A 827 121.55 -43.05 -8.08
N GLN A 828 122.15 -44.15 -7.62
CA GLN A 828 121.54 -45.02 -6.60
C GLN A 828 121.22 -44.27 -5.30
N ARG A 829 122.06 -43.32 -4.89
CA ARG A 829 121.79 -42.45 -3.71
C ARG A 829 120.59 -41.53 -3.94
N ILE A 830 120.42 -41.01 -5.15
CA ILE A 830 119.25 -40.20 -5.53
C ILE A 830 117.98 -41.06 -5.56
N THR A 831 118.04 -42.29 -6.10
CA THR A 831 116.89 -43.21 -6.10
C THR A 831 116.44 -43.57 -4.68
N ILE A 832 117.38 -43.81 -3.74
CA ILE A 832 117.06 -44.07 -2.33
C ILE A 832 116.40 -42.86 -1.67
N ALA A 833 116.90 -41.64 -1.91
CA ALA A 833 116.31 -40.42 -1.38
C ALA A 833 114.88 -40.17 -1.92
N LEU A 834 114.67 -40.36 -3.22
CA LEU A 834 113.34 -40.26 -3.85
C LEU A 834 112.36 -41.33 -3.33
N HIS A 835 112.84 -42.53 -3.01
CA HIS A 835 112.00 -43.58 -2.44
C HIS A 835 111.51 -43.21 -1.02
N GLN A 836 112.38 -42.60 -0.21
CA GLN A 836 112.01 -42.06 1.10
C GLN A 836 111.05 -40.86 0.98
N GLU A 837 111.23 -40.00 -0.02
CA GLU A 837 110.30 -38.90 -0.30
C GLU A 837 108.89 -39.42 -0.67
N VAL A 838 108.82 -40.42 -1.56
CA VAL A 838 107.56 -41.12 -1.91
C VAL A 838 106.91 -41.76 -0.68
N GLU A 839 107.69 -42.44 0.19
CA GLU A 839 107.16 -43.03 1.43
C GLU A 839 106.59 -41.96 2.39
N THR A 840 107.22 -40.77 2.49
CA THR A 840 106.65 -39.66 3.28
C THR A 840 105.45 -38.99 2.62
N LEU A 841 105.33 -39.03 1.29
CA LEU A 841 104.15 -38.53 0.58
C LEU A 841 102.96 -39.49 0.71
N ASP A 842 103.20 -40.80 0.70
CA ASP A 842 102.18 -41.84 0.94
C ASP A 842 101.60 -41.74 2.36
N GLN A 843 102.47 -41.51 3.37
CA GLN A 843 102.03 -41.20 4.74
C GLN A 843 101.21 -39.89 4.82
N GLN A 844 101.59 -38.85 4.07
CA GLN A 844 100.80 -37.60 4.00
C GLN A 844 99.47 -37.77 3.27
N LEU A 845 99.41 -38.62 2.23
CA LEU A 845 98.17 -38.97 1.54
C LEU A 845 97.24 -39.74 2.48
N THR A 846 97.75 -40.74 3.20
CA THR A 846 96.99 -41.51 4.20
C THR A 846 96.36 -40.58 5.26
N VAL A 847 97.14 -39.63 5.80
CA VAL A 847 96.63 -38.65 6.78
C VAL A 847 95.59 -37.71 6.17
N ARG A 848 95.80 -37.25 4.92
CA ARG A 848 94.81 -36.43 4.20
C ARG A 848 93.53 -37.19 3.90
N GLN A 849 93.62 -38.49 3.63
CA GLN A 849 92.48 -39.35 3.32
C GLN A 849 91.61 -39.56 4.56
N SER A 850 92.21 -39.89 5.72
CA SER A 850 91.47 -39.89 7.00
C SER A 850 90.86 -38.52 7.35
N GLY A 851 91.51 -37.43 6.95
CA GLY A 851 91.00 -36.06 7.11
C GLY A 851 89.99 -35.62 6.03
N LEU A 852 89.73 -36.47 5.02
CA LEU A 852 88.60 -36.35 4.09
C LEU A 852 87.44 -37.20 4.60
N ASP A 853 87.68 -38.44 5.03
CA ASP A 853 86.68 -39.33 5.64
C ASP A 853 85.96 -38.62 6.82
N GLU A 854 86.72 -37.96 7.71
CA GLU A 854 86.19 -37.18 8.84
C GLU A 854 85.34 -35.96 8.37
N ARG A 855 85.66 -35.38 7.21
CA ARG A 855 84.88 -34.29 6.61
C ARG A 855 83.63 -34.81 5.91
N GLU A 856 83.68 -35.95 5.25
CA GLU A 856 82.51 -36.60 4.65
C GLU A 856 81.48 -36.96 5.73
N MET A 857 81.92 -37.51 6.87
CA MET A 857 81.02 -37.70 8.02
C MET A 857 80.45 -36.37 8.57
N THR A 858 81.24 -35.29 8.56
CA THR A 858 80.77 -33.96 8.98
C THR A 858 79.79 -33.33 7.98
N ILE A 859 79.93 -33.62 6.69
CA ILE A 859 79.02 -33.17 5.62
C ILE A 859 77.71 -33.96 5.72
N ALA A 860 77.75 -35.29 5.78
CA ALA A 860 76.56 -36.14 5.92
C ALA A 860 75.74 -35.79 7.19
N ALA A 861 76.41 -35.45 8.30
CA ALA A 861 75.73 -34.97 9.51
C ALA A 861 74.98 -33.64 9.27
N ARG A 862 75.56 -32.72 8.49
CA ARG A 862 74.92 -31.43 8.13
C ARG A 862 73.83 -31.58 7.08
N GLU A 863 73.95 -32.53 6.17
CA GLU A 863 72.89 -32.86 5.21
C GLU A 863 71.66 -33.39 5.95
N ALA A 864 71.83 -34.25 6.96
CA ALA A 864 70.75 -34.67 7.85
C ALA A 864 70.16 -33.52 8.70
N GLU A 865 70.98 -32.58 9.18
CA GLU A 865 70.48 -31.36 9.84
C GLU A 865 69.65 -30.48 8.89
N LEU A 866 70.09 -30.33 7.63
CA LEU A 866 69.38 -29.58 6.60
C LEU A 866 68.07 -30.26 6.18
N GLU A 867 68.04 -31.58 6.02
CA GLU A 867 66.84 -32.37 5.70
C GLU A 867 65.80 -32.31 6.83
N ALA A 868 66.25 -32.28 8.09
CA ALA A 868 65.40 -32.03 9.25
C ALA A 868 64.82 -30.59 9.26
N VAL A 869 65.64 -29.58 8.92
CA VAL A 869 65.17 -28.19 8.78
C VAL A 869 64.21 -28.01 7.60
N GLN A 870 64.45 -28.69 6.48
CA GLN A 870 63.53 -28.76 5.33
C GLN A 870 62.17 -29.31 5.78
N SER A 871 62.18 -30.45 6.49
CA SER A 871 60.97 -31.12 7.03
C SER A 871 60.21 -30.29 8.09
N GLU A 872 60.88 -29.35 8.76
CA GLU A 872 60.28 -28.36 9.67
C GLU A 872 59.69 -27.17 8.88
N LEU A 873 60.35 -26.76 7.79
CA LEU A 873 59.89 -25.70 6.88
C LEU A 873 58.64 -26.13 6.11
N ASP A 874 58.60 -27.35 5.58
CA ASP A 874 57.46 -27.91 4.86
C ASP A 874 56.23 -28.02 5.78
N ARG A 875 56.42 -28.45 7.04
CA ARG A 875 55.35 -28.42 8.07
C ARG A 875 54.83 -27.02 8.36
N ARG A 876 55.70 -26.00 8.33
CA ARG A 876 55.31 -24.61 8.52
C ARG A 876 54.58 -24.07 7.29
N ALA A 877 55.02 -24.44 6.08
CA ALA A 877 54.35 -24.09 4.82
C ALA A 877 52.93 -24.67 4.76
N THR A 878 52.73 -25.96 5.08
CA THR A 878 51.39 -26.55 5.18
C THR A 878 50.54 -25.88 6.26
N THR A 879 51.11 -25.61 7.44
CA THR A 879 50.40 -24.89 8.52
C THR A 879 50.03 -23.45 8.14
N VAL A 880 50.74 -22.81 7.22
CA VAL A 880 50.39 -21.50 6.65
C VAL A 880 49.29 -21.66 5.60
N ALA A 881 49.42 -22.59 4.66
CA ALA A 881 48.41 -22.86 3.64
C ALA A 881 47.05 -23.27 4.23
N ASP A 882 47.03 -24.03 5.34
CA ASP A 882 45.80 -24.37 6.07
C ASP A 882 45.16 -23.15 6.74
N LYS A 883 45.98 -22.19 7.21
CA LYS A 883 45.48 -20.91 7.76
C LYS A 883 45.03 -19.95 6.67
N GLU A 884 45.67 -19.96 5.52
CA GLU A 884 45.25 -19.18 4.35
C GLU A 884 43.92 -19.73 3.81
N ARG A 885 43.77 -21.06 3.68
CA ARG A 885 42.48 -21.70 3.39
C ARG A 885 41.40 -21.31 4.41
N ALA A 886 41.70 -21.42 5.71
CA ALA A 886 40.75 -21.03 6.75
C ALA A 886 40.43 -19.52 6.73
N LEU A 887 41.37 -18.66 6.35
CA LEU A 887 41.12 -17.22 6.15
C LEU A 887 40.23 -16.99 4.93
N SER A 888 40.48 -17.64 3.80
CA SER A 888 39.62 -17.57 2.61
C SER A 888 38.19 -18.08 2.89
N GLU A 889 38.03 -19.16 3.66
CA GLU A 889 36.71 -19.64 4.09
C GLU A 889 35.99 -18.64 5.01
N ASN A 890 36.73 -17.94 5.89
CA ASN A 890 36.15 -16.87 6.71
C ASN A 890 35.82 -15.60 5.90
N VAL A 891 36.64 -15.23 4.90
CA VAL A 891 36.34 -14.13 3.98
C VAL A 891 35.09 -14.44 3.16
N ALA A 892 35.00 -15.65 2.57
CA ALA A 892 33.82 -16.09 1.82
C ALA A 892 32.55 -16.10 2.70
N ARG A 893 32.66 -16.47 3.99
CA ARG A 893 31.55 -16.35 4.95
C ARG A 893 31.18 -14.90 5.26
N VAL A 894 32.15 -13.99 5.36
CA VAL A 894 31.89 -12.55 5.57
C VAL A 894 31.20 -11.96 4.34
N GLU A 895 31.68 -12.26 3.13
CA GLU A 895 31.07 -11.87 1.85
C GLU A 895 29.65 -12.44 1.71
N GLN A 896 29.43 -13.70 2.06
CA GLN A 896 28.09 -14.29 2.14
C GLN A 896 27.18 -13.52 3.10
N THR A 897 27.64 -13.22 4.33
CA THR A 897 26.82 -12.46 5.29
C THR A 897 26.59 -11.01 4.87
N ALA A 898 27.49 -10.41 4.08
CA ALA A 898 27.29 -9.07 3.51
C ALA A 898 26.19 -9.11 2.44
N ALA A 899 26.22 -10.10 1.53
CA ALA A 899 25.17 -10.29 0.53
C ALA A 899 23.80 -10.63 1.18
N GLU A 900 23.78 -11.47 2.23
CA GLU A 900 22.56 -11.77 2.99
C GLU A 900 21.98 -10.52 3.68
N LEU A 901 22.82 -9.59 4.15
CA LEU A 901 22.40 -8.31 4.71
C LEU A 901 21.94 -7.31 3.65
N GLU A 902 22.55 -7.30 2.45
CA GLU A 902 22.14 -6.45 1.32
C GLU A 902 20.79 -6.89 0.73
N VAL A 903 20.54 -8.20 0.64
CA VAL A 903 19.22 -8.76 0.34
C VAL A 903 18.21 -8.37 1.42
N GLN A 904 18.54 -8.51 2.72
CA GLN A 904 17.64 -8.09 3.80
C GLN A 904 17.33 -6.58 3.78
N ALA A 905 18.31 -5.73 3.43
CA ALA A 905 18.11 -4.29 3.33
C ALA A 905 17.16 -3.92 2.19
N SER A 906 17.33 -4.55 1.02
CA SER A 906 16.47 -4.32 -0.14
C SER A 906 15.07 -4.93 0.03
N ASP A 907 14.93 -6.06 0.73
CA ASP A 907 13.62 -6.63 1.10
C ASP A 907 12.89 -5.72 2.11
N LEU A 908 13.60 -5.11 3.06
CA LEU A 908 13.04 -4.10 3.98
C LEU A 908 12.63 -2.80 3.26
N GLU A 909 13.41 -2.32 2.30
CA GLU A 909 13.03 -1.16 1.48
C GLU A 909 11.81 -1.46 0.61
N ARG A 910 11.73 -2.67 0.04
CA ARG A 910 10.55 -3.15 -0.70
C ARG A 910 9.32 -3.24 0.19
N GLN A 911 9.45 -3.75 1.41
CA GLN A 911 8.36 -3.78 2.39
C GLN A 911 7.92 -2.36 2.80
N ALA A 912 8.86 -1.43 2.99
CA ALA A 912 8.54 -0.02 3.27
C ALA A 912 7.75 0.63 2.11
N LYS A 913 8.15 0.40 0.86
CA LYS A 913 7.41 0.86 -0.33
C LYS A 913 6.00 0.25 -0.42
N GLN A 914 5.87 -1.06 -0.21
CA GLN A 914 4.55 -1.74 -0.21
C GLN A 914 3.66 -1.34 0.97
N LEU A 915 4.22 -0.89 2.09
CA LEU A 915 3.48 -0.29 3.19
C LEU A 915 3.00 1.12 2.84
N ALA A 916 3.88 1.98 2.30
CA ALA A 916 3.50 3.33 1.85
C ALA A 916 2.39 3.30 0.76
N GLU A 917 2.48 2.39 -0.21
CA GLU A 917 1.42 2.18 -1.22
C GLU A 917 0.08 1.78 -0.59
N ARG A 918 0.12 0.97 0.48
CA ARG A 918 -1.08 0.55 1.23
C ARG A 918 -1.62 1.67 2.12
N GLU A 919 -0.76 2.47 2.74
CA GLU A 919 -1.13 3.64 3.54
C GLU A 919 -1.86 4.68 2.66
N VAL A 920 -1.34 4.97 1.47
CA VAL A 920 -2.03 5.82 0.47
C VAL A 920 -3.38 5.22 0.04
N ALA A 921 -3.43 3.90 -0.21
CA ALA A 921 -4.68 3.21 -0.55
C ALA A 921 -5.70 3.13 0.61
N SER A 922 -5.26 3.18 1.87
CA SER A 922 -6.14 3.32 3.03
C SER A 922 -6.57 4.76 3.28
N ALA A 923 -5.70 5.74 3.06
CA ALA A 923 -6.02 7.16 3.19
C ALA A 923 -7.11 7.56 2.17
N GLY A 924 -7.04 7.08 0.93
CA GLY A 924 -8.10 7.25 -0.05
C GLY A 924 -9.46 6.70 0.42
N LYS A 925 -9.48 5.51 1.03
CA LYS A 925 -10.71 4.93 1.61
C LYS A 925 -11.17 5.65 2.88
N SER A 926 -10.27 6.25 3.64
CA SER A 926 -10.62 7.11 4.78
C SER A 926 -11.31 8.38 4.29
N ALA A 927 -10.81 9.00 3.20
CA ALA A 927 -11.47 10.14 2.57
C ALA A 927 -12.86 9.77 1.98
N GLU A 928 -13.00 8.60 1.35
CA GLU A 928 -14.32 8.08 0.91
C GLU A 928 -15.27 7.89 2.10
N LEU A 929 -14.77 7.45 3.27
CA LEU A 929 -15.57 7.27 4.48
C LEU A 929 -15.89 8.60 5.19
N GLU A 930 -15.02 9.59 5.13
CA GLU A 930 -15.28 10.96 5.60
C GLU A 930 -16.30 11.67 4.70
N GLU A 931 -16.21 11.52 3.38
CA GLU A 931 -17.23 12.00 2.44
C GLU A 931 -18.58 11.32 2.72
N MET A 932 -18.60 10.01 2.96
CA MET A 932 -19.81 9.30 3.40
C MET A 932 -20.31 9.77 4.77
N ALA A 933 -19.44 10.13 5.71
CA ALA A 933 -19.82 10.66 7.02
C ALA A 933 -20.46 12.04 6.89
N VAL A 934 -19.85 12.96 6.12
CA VAL A 934 -20.42 14.28 5.81
C VAL A 934 -21.76 14.16 5.07
N ALA A 935 -21.86 13.25 4.11
CA ALA A 935 -23.12 12.98 3.40
C ALA A 935 -24.20 12.36 4.31
N LEU A 936 -23.82 11.60 5.34
CA LEU A 936 -24.74 11.11 6.37
C LEU A 936 -25.13 12.21 7.35
N GLU A 937 -24.22 13.10 7.73
CA GLU A 937 -24.47 14.23 8.63
C GLU A 937 -25.44 15.24 7.99
N GLN A 938 -25.16 15.68 6.76
CA GLN A 938 -26.09 16.48 5.94
C GLN A 938 -27.47 15.80 5.78
N ARG A 939 -27.49 14.47 5.67
CA ARG A 939 -28.74 13.70 5.62
C ARG A 939 -29.46 13.63 6.96
N THR A 940 -28.76 13.66 8.09
CA THR A 940 -29.38 13.80 9.42
C THR A 940 -29.89 15.22 9.65
N GLU A 941 -29.18 16.27 9.22
CA GLU A 941 -29.67 17.65 9.25
C GLU A 941 -30.94 17.80 8.39
N ALA A 942 -30.95 17.29 7.15
CA ALA A 942 -32.12 17.30 6.29
C ALA A 942 -33.29 16.46 6.84
N LEU A 943 -33.02 15.44 7.68
CA LEU A 943 -34.05 14.69 8.40
C LEU A 943 -34.57 15.48 9.61
N LEU A 944 -33.72 16.18 10.34
CA LEU A 944 -34.11 17.07 11.45
C LEU A 944 -34.90 18.28 10.95
N GLU A 945 -34.51 18.89 9.83
CA GLU A 945 -35.28 19.95 9.16
C GLU A 945 -36.62 19.40 8.66
N ARG A 946 -36.65 18.18 8.15
CA ARG A 946 -37.92 17.53 7.79
C ARG A 946 -38.78 17.21 9.00
N GLU A 947 -38.19 16.88 10.15
CA GLU A 947 -38.91 16.64 11.40
C GLU A 947 -39.45 17.94 12.02
N THR A 948 -38.69 19.04 12.01
CA THR A 948 -39.21 20.36 12.43
C THR A 948 -40.32 20.85 11.47
N ASN A 949 -40.21 20.59 10.17
CA ASN A 949 -41.31 20.82 9.22
C ASN A 949 -42.52 19.90 9.48
N PHE A 950 -42.33 18.64 9.91
CA PHE A 950 -43.44 17.79 10.36
C PHE A 950 -44.08 18.29 11.66
N VAL A 951 -43.30 18.82 12.61
CA VAL A 951 -43.83 19.48 13.82
C VAL A 951 -44.59 20.76 13.46
N ALA A 952 -44.05 21.60 12.57
CA ALA A 952 -44.71 22.83 12.14
C ALA A 952 -46.01 22.56 11.35
N THR A 953 -46.01 21.58 10.45
CA THR A 953 -47.23 21.16 9.74
C THR A 953 -48.23 20.48 10.66
N ARG A 954 -47.78 19.74 11.68
CA ARG A 954 -48.64 19.21 12.75
C ARG A 954 -49.28 20.33 13.57
N SER A 955 -48.52 21.31 14.05
CA SER A 955 -49.07 22.47 14.76
C SER A 955 -50.09 23.21 13.90
N ARG A 956 -49.83 23.36 12.60
CA ARG A 956 -50.79 23.95 11.64
C ARG A 956 -52.05 23.09 11.44
N VAL A 957 -51.97 21.76 11.54
CA VAL A 957 -53.14 20.87 11.52
C VAL A 957 -53.92 20.99 12.83
N GLU A 958 -53.26 21.10 13.98
CA GLU A 958 -53.88 21.32 15.29
C GLU A 958 -54.54 22.72 15.37
N GLU A 959 -53.92 23.77 14.79
CA GLU A 959 -54.53 25.09 14.56
C GLU A 959 -55.74 25.02 13.62
N MET A 960 -55.65 24.26 12.52
CA MET A 960 -56.78 24.06 11.61
C MET A 960 -57.92 23.29 12.27
N GLN A 961 -57.63 22.33 13.16
CA GLN A 961 -58.63 21.63 13.95
C GLN A 961 -59.34 22.58 14.92
N ALA A 962 -58.59 23.40 15.67
CA ALA A 962 -59.17 24.43 16.52
C ALA A 962 -60.01 25.45 15.72
N ALA A 963 -59.57 25.83 14.51
CA ALA A 963 -60.35 26.69 13.61
C ALA A 963 -61.62 26.01 13.07
N PHE A 964 -61.59 24.69 12.85
CA PHE A 964 -62.77 23.90 12.50
C PHE A 964 -63.75 23.78 13.68
N GLU A 965 -63.27 23.53 14.91
CA GLU A 965 -64.09 23.52 16.13
C GLU A 965 -64.75 24.87 16.37
N ILE A 966 -64.00 25.98 16.26
CA ILE A 966 -64.56 27.33 16.31
C ILE A 966 -65.65 27.50 15.26
N ARG A 967 -65.37 27.15 13.99
CA ARG A 967 -66.34 27.28 12.90
C ARG A 967 -67.55 26.36 13.05
N GLU A 968 -67.41 25.20 13.70
CA GLU A 968 -68.53 24.33 14.07
C GLU A 968 -69.39 25.00 15.15
N THR A 969 -68.80 25.61 16.18
CA THR A 969 -69.57 26.40 17.16
C THR A 969 -70.24 27.64 16.55
N GLU A 970 -69.61 28.31 15.60
CA GLU A 970 -70.23 29.40 14.81
C GLU A 970 -71.42 28.88 13.99
N LEU A 971 -71.30 27.71 13.38
CA LEU A 971 -72.36 27.11 12.54
C LEU A 971 -73.52 26.58 13.39
N ILE A 972 -73.25 26.04 14.59
CA ILE A 972 -74.26 25.73 15.61
C ILE A 972 -74.98 27.01 16.05
N LEU A 973 -74.25 28.09 16.36
CA LEU A 973 -74.85 29.38 16.75
C LEU A 973 -75.69 29.98 15.62
N GLN A 974 -75.26 29.83 14.36
CA GLN A 974 -76.05 30.21 13.18
C GLN A 974 -77.30 29.33 13.03
N GLN A 975 -77.23 28.03 13.29
CA GLN A 975 -78.42 27.15 13.31
C GLN A 975 -79.40 27.51 14.43
N GLU A 976 -78.92 27.86 15.63
CA GLU A 976 -79.79 28.35 16.70
C GLU A 976 -80.40 29.71 16.35
N THR A 977 -79.62 30.62 15.77
CA THR A 977 -80.14 31.92 15.27
C THR A 977 -81.19 31.72 14.16
N LEU A 978 -80.99 30.76 13.26
CA LEU A 978 -81.98 30.42 12.22
C LEU A 978 -83.22 29.73 12.81
N ARG A 979 -83.08 28.90 13.85
CA ARG A 979 -84.23 28.35 14.59
C ARG A 979 -85.01 29.43 15.33
N GLN A 980 -84.32 30.40 15.93
CA GLN A 980 -84.93 31.56 16.58
C GLN A 980 -85.72 32.38 15.55
N ASN A 981 -85.09 32.74 14.42
CA ASN A 981 -85.75 33.45 13.32
C ASN A 981 -86.94 32.68 12.73
N LEU A 982 -86.86 31.34 12.65
CA LEU A 982 -87.98 30.51 12.20
C LEU A 982 -89.12 30.48 13.22
N ALA A 983 -88.84 30.41 14.52
CA ALA A 983 -89.85 30.50 15.56
C ALA A 983 -90.52 31.89 15.58
N ASP A 984 -89.75 32.97 15.37
CA ASP A 984 -90.27 34.33 15.26
C ASP A 984 -91.10 34.52 13.97
N LEU A 985 -90.75 33.83 12.88
CA LEU A 985 -91.56 33.76 11.64
C LEU A 985 -92.84 32.94 11.83
N ASP A 986 -92.81 31.83 12.56
CA ASP A 986 -94.02 31.06 12.89
C ASP A 986 -94.93 31.81 13.86
N MET A 987 -94.37 32.60 14.79
CA MET A 987 -95.13 33.51 15.65
C MET A 987 -95.79 34.64 14.86
N THR A 988 -95.03 35.38 14.04
CA THR A 988 -95.60 36.45 13.20
C THR A 988 -96.58 35.90 12.15
N ARG A 989 -96.40 34.66 11.68
CA ARG A 989 -97.39 33.94 10.88
C ARG A 989 -98.68 33.65 11.67
N GLN A 990 -98.58 33.17 12.90
CA GLN A 990 -99.76 32.95 13.75
C GLN A 990 -100.50 34.25 14.08
N GLU A 991 -99.77 35.35 14.29
CA GLU A 991 -100.35 36.70 14.40
C GLU A 991 -101.07 37.11 13.10
N LEU A 992 -100.44 36.91 11.93
CA LEU A 992 -101.07 37.21 10.64
C LEU A 992 -102.29 36.32 10.34
N GLU A 993 -102.26 35.04 10.73
CA GLU A 993 -103.41 34.13 10.60
C GLU A 993 -104.54 34.49 11.60
N ALA A 994 -104.22 35.11 12.74
CA ALA A 994 -105.20 35.68 13.66
C ALA A 994 -105.79 37.00 13.13
N GLU A 995 -104.97 37.89 12.56
CA GLU A 995 -105.44 39.09 11.85
C GLU A 995 -106.31 38.74 10.65
N GLN A 996 -105.96 37.71 9.86
CA GLN A 996 -106.81 37.21 8.78
C GLN A 996 -108.15 36.68 9.30
N LYS A 997 -108.18 35.94 10.41
CA LYS A 997 -109.44 35.49 11.04
C LYS A 997 -110.28 36.67 11.54
N ASN A 998 -109.65 37.71 12.10
CA ASN A 998 -110.34 38.94 12.47
C ASN A 998 -110.90 39.69 11.24
N LEU A 999 -110.13 39.81 10.15
CA LEU A 999 -110.56 40.43 8.90
C LEU A 999 -111.66 39.63 8.17
N VAL A 1000 -111.69 38.30 8.32
CA VAL A 1000 -112.81 37.46 7.87
C VAL A 1000 -114.05 37.72 8.72
N ALA A 1001 -113.93 37.76 10.05
CA ALA A 1001 -115.05 38.10 10.94
C ALA A 1001 -115.58 39.54 10.73
N GLU A 1002 -114.71 40.51 10.45
CA GLU A 1002 -115.11 41.86 10.04
C GLU A 1002 -115.81 41.86 8.67
N ARG A 1003 -115.35 41.04 7.71
CA ARG A 1003 -116.03 40.87 6.41
C ARG A 1003 -117.40 40.21 6.57
N GLU A 1004 -117.54 39.21 7.43
CA GLU A 1004 -118.83 38.58 7.74
C GLU A 1004 -119.77 39.58 8.41
N MET A 1005 -119.29 40.37 9.37
CA MET A 1005 -120.05 41.46 9.98
C MET A 1005 -120.45 42.55 8.98
N LEU A 1006 -119.59 42.86 8.00
CA LEU A 1006 -119.89 43.79 6.91
C LEU A 1006 -120.89 43.19 5.90
N ILE A 1007 -120.88 41.88 5.68
CA ILE A 1007 -121.88 41.17 4.87
C ILE A 1007 -123.23 41.17 5.60
N GLU A 1008 -123.27 40.96 6.91
CA GLU A 1008 -124.50 41.02 7.70
C GLU A 1008 -125.05 42.46 7.84
N LEU A 1009 -124.17 43.46 7.98
CA LEU A 1009 -124.57 44.87 7.83
C LEU A 1009 -125.08 45.16 6.41
N ARG A 1010 -124.50 44.54 5.38
CA ARG A 1010 -124.94 44.71 4.00
C ARG A 1010 -126.32 44.08 3.76
N THR A 1011 -126.59 42.88 4.25
CA THR A 1011 -127.93 42.25 4.15
C THR A 1011 -128.97 42.99 5.00
N GLN A 1012 -128.59 43.58 6.14
CA GLN A 1012 -129.47 44.48 6.89
C GLN A 1012 -129.76 45.78 6.13
N ILE A 1013 -128.78 46.35 5.41
CA ILE A 1013 -128.99 47.48 4.51
C ILE A 1013 -129.89 47.08 3.35
N ASP A 1014 -129.63 45.97 2.66
CA ASP A 1014 -130.41 45.53 1.50
C ASP A 1014 -131.85 45.14 1.89
N ALA A 1015 -132.07 44.57 3.09
CA ALA A 1015 -133.40 44.35 3.66
C ALA A 1015 -134.12 45.67 4.04
N SER A 1016 -133.38 46.66 4.55
CA SER A 1016 -133.90 48.01 4.79
C SER A 1016 -134.25 48.71 3.48
N GLN A 1017 -133.45 48.52 2.43
CA GLN A 1017 -133.65 48.99 1.07
C GLN A 1017 -134.94 48.40 0.49
N ALA A 1018 -135.11 47.07 0.57
CA ALA A 1018 -136.34 46.39 0.13
C ALA A 1018 -137.59 46.85 0.92
N SER A 1019 -137.46 47.12 2.22
CA SER A 1019 -138.54 47.73 3.02
C SER A 1019 -138.83 49.18 2.62
N LEU A 1020 -137.85 49.91 2.11
CA LEU A 1020 -138.00 51.28 1.63
C LEU A 1020 -138.63 51.31 0.23
N ASP A 1021 -138.22 50.41 -0.66
CA ASP A 1021 -138.84 50.18 -1.98
C ASP A 1021 -140.30 49.72 -1.86
N ALA A 1022 -140.61 48.86 -0.89
CA ALA A 1022 -141.99 48.45 -0.59
C ALA A 1022 -142.85 49.65 -0.16
N LYS A 1023 -142.30 50.57 0.66
CA LYS A 1023 -142.98 51.81 1.04
C LYS A 1023 -143.02 52.84 -0.08
N GLN A 1024 -142.03 52.88 -0.96
CA GLN A 1024 -142.06 53.73 -2.15
C GLN A 1024 -143.20 53.29 -3.07
N ARG A 1025 -143.36 51.98 -3.32
CA ARG A 1025 -144.54 51.43 -4.02
C ARG A 1025 -145.85 51.78 -3.31
N GLU A 1026 -145.91 51.67 -1.99
CA GLU A 1026 -147.09 52.08 -1.20
C GLU A 1026 -147.40 53.59 -1.31
N VAL A 1027 -146.40 54.43 -1.56
CA VAL A 1027 -146.54 55.87 -1.84
C VAL A 1027 -146.95 56.10 -3.29
N ASP A 1028 -146.37 55.38 -4.25
CA ASP A 1028 -146.66 55.49 -5.68
C ASP A 1028 -148.10 55.02 -5.98
N ASP A 1029 -148.55 53.92 -5.38
CA ASP A 1029 -149.95 53.46 -5.43
C ASP A 1029 -150.92 54.51 -4.87
N LYS A 1030 -150.54 55.20 -3.78
CA LYS A 1030 -151.34 56.29 -3.20
C LYS A 1030 -151.32 57.54 -4.05
N LEU A 1031 -150.21 57.87 -4.70
CA LEU A 1031 -150.12 58.97 -5.66
C LEU A 1031 -151.01 58.71 -6.88
N LEU A 1032 -151.01 57.47 -7.38
CA LEU A 1032 -151.85 57.04 -8.50
C LEU A 1032 -153.34 57.06 -8.12
N LEU A 1033 -153.68 56.66 -6.88
CA LEU A 1033 -155.02 56.84 -6.32
C LEU A 1033 -155.41 58.33 -6.21
N CYS A 1034 -154.53 59.19 -5.68
CA CYS A 1034 -154.75 60.63 -5.61
C CYS A 1034 -154.89 61.30 -6.98
N GLN A 1035 -154.17 60.83 -8.01
CA GLN A 1035 -154.36 61.29 -9.38
C GLN A 1035 -155.72 60.86 -9.94
N SER A 1036 -156.18 59.63 -9.67
CA SER A 1036 -157.53 59.21 -10.05
C SER A 1036 -158.64 60.02 -9.36
N GLU A 1037 -158.43 60.48 -8.12
CA GLU A 1037 -159.33 61.39 -7.42
C GLU A 1037 -159.26 62.82 -7.97
N LEU A 1038 -158.08 63.30 -8.40
CA LEU A 1038 -157.92 64.60 -9.07
C LEU A 1038 -158.60 64.63 -10.45
N ASP A 1039 -158.47 63.58 -11.26
CA ASP A 1039 -159.17 63.46 -12.54
C ASP A 1039 -160.70 63.41 -12.33
N ARG A 1040 -161.15 62.70 -11.29
CA ARG A 1040 -162.56 62.67 -10.87
C ARG A 1040 -163.06 64.04 -10.41
N LEU A 1041 -162.24 64.82 -9.70
CA LEU A 1041 -162.56 66.21 -9.33
C LEU A 1041 -162.61 67.11 -10.56
N ALA A 1042 -161.74 66.92 -11.56
CA ALA A 1042 -161.77 67.66 -12.82
C ALA A 1042 -163.07 67.40 -13.61
N VAL A 1043 -163.56 66.15 -13.63
CA VAL A 1043 -164.88 65.82 -14.21
C VAL A 1043 -166.03 66.49 -13.44
N LEU A 1044 -165.99 66.47 -12.10
CA LEU A 1044 -166.99 67.17 -11.27
C LEU A 1044 -166.95 68.70 -11.45
N GLN A 1045 -165.78 69.29 -11.69
CA GLN A 1045 -165.63 70.72 -11.99
C GLN A 1045 -166.38 71.11 -13.29
N ILE A 1046 -166.38 70.23 -14.29
CA ILE A 1046 -167.14 70.42 -15.54
C ILE A 1046 -168.65 70.33 -15.26
N GLU A 1047 -169.10 69.31 -14.51
CA GLU A 1047 -170.51 69.21 -14.10
C GLU A 1047 -171.01 70.41 -13.27
N VAL A 1048 -170.13 71.06 -12.50
CA VAL A 1048 -170.47 72.28 -11.75
C VAL A 1048 -170.64 73.47 -12.70
N ASN A 1049 -169.71 73.69 -13.64
CA ASN A 1049 -169.83 74.75 -14.64
C ASN A 1049 -171.11 74.60 -15.49
N ASP A 1050 -171.46 73.38 -15.90
CA ASP A 1050 -172.70 73.13 -16.67
C ASP A 1050 -173.97 73.43 -15.84
N LYS A 1051 -173.93 73.19 -14.53
CA LYS A 1051 -175.03 73.53 -13.60
C LYS A 1051 -175.10 75.03 -13.28
N GLU A 1052 -173.98 75.76 -13.23
CA GLU A 1052 -173.97 77.22 -13.10
C GLU A 1052 -174.52 77.91 -14.36
N ASN A 1053 -174.17 77.41 -15.56
CA ASN A 1053 -174.75 77.88 -16.83
C ASN A 1053 -176.28 77.65 -16.90
N ALA A 1054 -176.76 76.51 -16.39
CA ALA A 1054 -178.19 76.24 -16.27
C ALA A 1054 -178.88 77.15 -15.24
N LEU A 1055 -178.23 77.45 -14.11
CA LEU A 1055 -178.73 78.34 -13.06
C LEU A 1055 -178.91 79.78 -13.58
N GLN A 1056 -177.94 80.29 -14.35
CA GLN A 1056 -178.02 81.63 -14.93
C GLN A 1056 -179.22 81.78 -15.89
N SER A 1057 -179.48 80.77 -16.73
CA SER A 1057 -180.66 80.75 -17.62
C SER A 1057 -181.99 80.69 -16.84
N ALA A 1058 -182.03 80.00 -15.71
CA ALA A 1058 -183.22 79.97 -14.83
C ALA A 1058 -183.46 81.32 -14.15
N GLN A 1059 -182.40 82.08 -13.85
CA GLN A 1059 -182.49 83.35 -13.14
C GLN A 1059 -183.05 84.49 -14.02
N ASP A 1060 -182.76 84.47 -15.32
CA ASP A 1060 -183.38 85.41 -16.27
C ASP A 1060 -184.87 85.11 -16.52
N ALA A 1061 -185.27 83.84 -16.50
CA ALA A 1061 -186.69 83.45 -16.55
C ALA A 1061 -187.47 83.90 -15.30
N GLN A 1062 -186.90 83.74 -14.10
CA GLN A 1062 -187.54 84.12 -12.83
C GLN A 1062 -187.83 85.63 -12.73
N ASN A 1063 -187.09 86.48 -13.43
CA ASN A 1063 -187.33 87.92 -13.46
C ASN A 1063 -188.53 88.32 -14.35
N ALA A 1064 -188.94 87.47 -15.30
CA ALA A 1064 -190.17 87.68 -16.07
C ALA A 1064 -191.42 87.34 -15.24
N GLU A 1065 -191.46 86.16 -14.61
CA GLU A 1065 -192.63 85.70 -13.84
C GLU A 1065 -192.97 86.59 -12.64
N ARG A 1066 -191.99 87.28 -12.05
CA ARG A 1066 -192.21 88.19 -10.91
C ARG A 1066 -193.08 89.41 -11.24
N ALA A 1067 -193.10 89.88 -12.50
CA ALA A 1067 -193.92 91.03 -12.88
C ALA A 1067 -195.42 90.69 -12.92
N ASP A 1068 -195.78 89.50 -13.40
CA ASP A 1068 -197.18 89.07 -13.51
C ASP A 1068 -197.74 88.50 -12.20
N LEU A 1069 -196.89 87.95 -11.32
CA LEU A 1069 -197.35 87.33 -10.06
C LEU A 1069 -197.79 88.31 -8.98
N ASP A 1070 -197.27 89.55 -8.95
CA ASP A 1070 -197.76 90.59 -8.04
C ASP A 1070 -199.19 91.05 -8.41
N ALA A 1071 -199.59 90.90 -9.69
CA ALA A 1071 -200.95 91.20 -10.13
C ALA A 1071 -201.97 90.13 -9.67
N LEU A 1072 -201.59 88.84 -9.66
CA LEU A 1072 -202.49 87.76 -9.22
C LEU A 1072 -202.70 87.73 -7.70
N ARG A 1073 -201.72 88.16 -6.90
CA ARG A 1073 -201.76 88.01 -5.44
C ARG A 1073 -202.80 88.85 -4.70
N GLN A 1074 -203.37 89.89 -5.32
CA GLN A 1074 -204.44 90.68 -4.70
C GLN A 1074 -205.86 90.12 -4.92
N SER A 1075 -206.02 89.13 -5.83
CA SER A 1075 -207.36 88.63 -6.21
C SER A 1075 -207.82 87.39 -5.45
N ILE A 1076 -206.92 86.66 -4.79
CA ILE A 1076 -207.21 85.36 -4.13
C ILE A 1076 -206.85 85.42 -2.62
N ASP A 1077 -206.81 86.63 -2.06
CA ASP A 1077 -206.52 86.88 -0.63
C ASP A 1077 -207.73 87.44 0.16
N ARG A 1078 -208.96 87.10 -0.23
CA ARG A 1078 -210.20 87.07 0.60
C ARG A 1078 -211.41 86.79 -0.31
N ASP A 1079 -212.01 85.61 -0.36
CA ASP A 1079 -211.81 84.42 0.48
C ASP A 1079 -211.62 83.17 -0.40
N GLN A 1080 -210.38 82.69 -0.57
CA GLN A 1080 -209.66 81.84 0.40
C GLN A 1080 -210.34 80.47 0.67
N GLN A 1081 -211.31 80.07 -0.15
CA GLN A 1081 -211.85 78.70 -0.23
C GLN A 1081 -210.88 77.84 -1.05
N TRP A 1082 -209.98 77.02 -0.49
CA TRP A 1082 -210.18 75.85 0.39
C TRP A 1082 -210.58 74.55 -0.34
N VAL A 1083 -210.74 74.58 -1.67
CA VAL A 1083 -210.92 73.37 -2.51
C VAL A 1083 -209.72 73.31 -3.46
N ALA A 1084 -208.74 72.41 -3.32
CA ALA A 1084 -208.80 70.94 -3.28
C ALA A 1084 -209.14 70.32 -4.64
N GLU A 1085 -208.17 70.37 -5.57
CA GLU A 1085 -208.12 69.47 -6.72
C GLU A 1085 -206.75 68.76 -6.79
N GLN A 1086 -206.76 67.50 -7.19
CA GLN A 1086 -205.62 66.57 -7.19
C GLN A 1086 -204.88 66.59 -8.55
N PHE A 1087 -203.84 65.73 -8.71
CA PHE A 1087 -202.98 65.45 -9.89
C PHE A 1087 -201.61 66.17 -9.93
N HIS A 1088 -200.52 65.68 -10.57
CA HIS A 1088 -199.96 64.31 -10.80
C HIS A 1088 -198.65 64.43 -11.65
N LYS A 1089 -197.76 63.39 -11.67
CA LYS A 1089 -196.84 62.98 -12.80
C LYS A 1089 -195.59 63.88 -13.13
N LEU A 1090 -194.50 63.43 -13.81
CA LEU A 1090 -193.79 62.11 -14.00
C LEU A 1090 -192.38 62.28 -14.70
N ASP A 1091 -191.68 61.16 -14.99
CA ASP A 1091 -190.55 60.89 -15.96
C ASP A 1091 -189.11 61.41 -15.64
N GLY A 1092 -187.94 60.90 -16.12
CA GLY A 1092 -187.46 59.73 -16.95
C GLY A 1092 -186.03 60.01 -17.57
N ALA A 1093 -185.13 59.13 -18.11
CA ALA A 1093 -184.87 57.66 -18.15
C ALA A 1093 -183.47 57.33 -18.86
N SER A 1094 -183.04 56.03 -18.99
CA SER A 1094 -181.82 55.49 -19.74
C SER A 1094 -180.44 55.48 -18.99
N SER A 1095 -179.29 54.86 -19.38
CA SER A 1095 -178.77 54.13 -20.60
C SER A 1095 -177.68 53.01 -20.31
N ALA A 1096 -176.67 52.74 -21.20
CA ALA A 1096 -175.62 51.65 -21.16
C ALA A 1096 -174.41 51.93 -22.14
N GLY A 1097 -173.25 51.21 -22.30
CA GLY A 1097 -172.59 50.00 -21.69
C GLY A 1097 -171.49 49.35 -22.63
N VAL A 1098 -170.80 48.22 -22.24
CA VAL A 1098 -170.11 47.15 -23.11
C VAL A 1098 -168.69 47.47 -23.74
N PRO A 1099 -167.70 46.55 -24.05
CA PRO A 1099 -167.22 45.20 -23.53
C PRO A 1099 -165.66 44.83 -23.60
N ALA A 1100 -165.29 43.57 -23.23
CA ALA A 1100 -164.23 42.66 -23.83
C ALA A 1100 -162.68 42.90 -23.65
N ALA A 1101 -161.73 41.93 -23.73
CA ALA A 1101 -161.70 40.43 -23.69
C ALA A 1101 -160.25 39.81 -23.59
N SER A 1102 -160.16 38.48 -23.36
CA SER A 1102 -159.05 37.51 -23.71
C SER A 1102 -157.86 37.27 -22.73
N THR A 1103 -156.90 36.32 -22.94
CA THR A 1103 -156.89 34.81 -22.76
C THR A 1103 -155.43 34.27 -22.58
N LEU A 1104 -155.23 32.99 -22.15
CA LEU A 1104 -154.01 32.11 -22.18
C LEU A 1104 -152.95 32.27 -21.06
N ALA A 1105 -152.09 31.28 -20.69
CA ALA A 1105 -152.23 29.79 -20.63
C ALA A 1105 -151.06 29.12 -19.84
N VAL A 1106 -151.29 27.89 -19.37
CA VAL A 1106 -150.43 26.99 -18.56
C VAL A 1106 -149.12 26.52 -19.23
N THR A 1107 -147.98 26.53 -18.51
CA THR A 1107 -147.01 25.40 -18.27
C THR A 1107 -145.73 25.91 -17.56
N ALA A 1108 -145.43 25.48 -16.32
CA ALA A 1108 -144.17 25.86 -15.64
C ALA A 1108 -143.73 25.04 -14.39
N TYR A 1109 -144.36 23.91 -14.02
CA TYR A 1109 -144.17 23.30 -12.68
C TYR A 1109 -143.59 21.87 -12.60
N ASP A 1110 -143.45 21.16 -13.73
CA ASP A 1110 -142.92 19.77 -13.74
C ASP A 1110 -141.40 19.68 -13.99
N GLU A 1111 -140.73 20.77 -14.37
CA GLU A 1111 -139.29 20.73 -14.73
C GLU A 1111 -138.34 20.91 -13.53
N VAL A 1112 -138.80 21.55 -12.44
CA VAL A 1112 -138.00 21.78 -11.23
C VAL A 1112 -137.84 20.49 -10.42
N ALA A 1113 -138.93 19.74 -10.23
CA ALA A 1113 -138.93 18.51 -9.43
C ALA A 1113 -137.94 17.46 -9.96
N ARG A 1114 -137.83 17.34 -11.30
CA ARG A 1114 -136.96 16.36 -11.95
C ARG A 1114 -135.46 16.66 -11.80
N LYS A 1115 -135.07 17.94 -11.68
CA LYS A 1115 -133.65 18.32 -11.54
C LYS A 1115 -133.11 18.14 -10.11
N LEU A 1116 -134.00 18.13 -9.10
CA LEU A 1116 -133.61 17.84 -7.72
C LEU A 1116 -133.29 16.35 -7.51
N GLU A 1117 -134.10 15.45 -8.08
CA GLU A 1117 -133.88 13.99 -8.00
C GLU A 1117 -132.60 13.55 -8.76
N GLU A 1118 -132.20 14.30 -9.78
CA GLU A 1118 -130.95 14.10 -10.53
C GLU A 1118 -129.69 14.57 -9.77
N LEU A 1119 -129.82 15.58 -8.89
CA LEU A 1119 -128.73 16.06 -8.01
C LEU A 1119 -128.46 15.09 -6.84
N ASP A 1120 -129.50 14.66 -6.13
CA ASP A 1120 -129.38 13.68 -5.04
C ASP A 1120 -128.81 12.34 -5.55
N SER A 1121 -129.06 11.99 -6.81
CA SER A 1121 -128.47 10.84 -7.49
C SER A 1121 -126.96 10.99 -7.75
N ARG A 1122 -126.47 12.21 -7.97
CA ARG A 1122 -125.05 12.52 -8.22
C ARG A 1122 -124.25 12.58 -6.92
N GLU A 1123 -124.84 13.12 -5.85
CA GLU A 1123 -124.27 13.15 -4.49
C GLU A 1123 -123.95 11.72 -3.98
N GLN A 1124 -124.84 10.75 -4.20
CA GLN A 1124 -124.61 9.32 -3.88
C GLN A 1124 -123.50 8.64 -4.72
N VAL A 1125 -122.96 9.27 -5.77
CA VAL A 1125 -121.80 8.76 -6.52
C VAL A 1125 -120.51 9.30 -5.92
N LEU A 1126 -120.48 10.56 -5.49
CA LEU A 1126 -119.34 11.19 -4.82
C LEU A 1126 -119.01 10.51 -3.49
N ASP A 1127 -120.00 10.18 -2.65
CA ASP A 1127 -119.78 9.39 -1.42
C ASP A 1127 -119.02 8.07 -1.68
N LYS A 1128 -119.32 7.40 -2.80
CA LYS A 1128 -118.69 6.13 -3.19
C LYS A 1128 -117.28 6.33 -3.77
N TRP A 1129 -116.97 7.51 -4.31
CA TRP A 1129 -115.62 7.91 -4.70
C TRP A 1129 -114.78 8.31 -3.49
N HIS A 1130 -115.33 9.10 -2.57
CA HIS A 1130 -114.65 9.47 -1.32
C HIS A 1130 -114.33 8.23 -0.47
N THR A 1131 -115.28 7.28 -0.36
CA THR A 1131 -115.05 5.97 0.27
C THR A 1131 -113.97 5.12 -0.43
N LYS A 1132 -113.70 5.34 -1.72
CA LYS A 1132 -112.58 4.70 -2.44
C LYS A 1132 -111.24 5.41 -2.19
N LEU A 1133 -111.22 6.74 -2.21
CA LEU A 1133 -110.02 7.55 -1.94
C LEU A 1133 -109.47 7.28 -0.53
N VAL A 1134 -110.34 7.29 0.48
CA VAL A 1134 -109.96 6.90 1.85
C VAL A 1134 -109.35 5.49 1.88
N ARG A 1135 -109.90 4.55 1.11
CA ARG A 1135 -109.37 3.19 1.02
C ARG A 1135 -108.01 3.10 0.34
N ALA A 1136 -107.80 3.83 -0.77
CA ALA A 1136 -106.51 3.91 -1.45
C ALA A 1136 -105.42 4.55 -0.58
N ARG A 1137 -105.81 5.53 0.25
CA ARG A 1137 -104.98 6.19 1.27
C ARG A 1137 -104.64 5.26 2.44
N GLU A 1138 -105.50 4.29 2.77
CA GLU A 1138 -105.23 3.22 3.75
C GLU A 1138 -104.43 2.04 3.18
N THR A 1139 -104.55 1.72 1.88
CA THR A 1139 -103.84 0.60 1.24
C THR A 1139 -102.50 0.98 0.61
N GLY A 1140 -102.26 2.26 0.32
CA GLY A 1140 -101.06 2.74 -0.36
C GLY A 1140 -101.05 2.45 -1.87
N GLU A 1141 -102.22 2.31 -2.49
CA GLU A 1141 -102.39 1.96 -3.92
C GLU A 1141 -102.32 3.17 -4.86
N MET A 1142 -102.16 4.40 -4.34
CA MET A 1142 -101.95 5.65 -5.06
C MET A 1142 -100.84 6.48 -4.37
N SER A 1143 -100.15 7.34 -5.11
CA SER A 1143 -99.19 8.29 -4.54
C SER A 1143 -99.90 9.47 -3.84
N ILE A 1144 -99.17 10.20 -2.99
CA ILE A 1144 -99.74 11.35 -2.25
C ILE A 1144 -100.17 12.47 -3.21
N GLU A 1145 -99.38 12.75 -4.25
CA GLU A 1145 -99.70 13.77 -5.25
C GLU A 1145 -100.98 13.41 -6.04
N GLU A 1146 -101.16 12.13 -6.43
CA GLU A 1146 -102.40 11.64 -7.07
C GLU A 1146 -103.61 11.67 -6.12
N ILE A 1147 -103.40 11.57 -4.80
CA ILE A 1147 -104.47 11.70 -3.80
C ILE A 1147 -104.84 13.18 -3.61
N GLU A 1148 -103.87 14.09 -3.53
CA GLU A 1148 -104.12 15.53 -3.38
C GLU A 1148 -104.78 16.14 -4.63
N GLU A 1149 -104.36 15.75 -5.83
CA GLU A 1149 -105.00 16.17 -7.09
C GLU A 1149 -106.45 15.62 -7.21
N ALA A 1150 -106.70 14.39 -6.74
CA ALA A 1150 -108.04 13.81 -6.70
C ALA A 1150 -108.94 14.39 -5.60
N GLU A 1151 -108.40 14.74 -4.42
CA GLU A 1151 -109.13 15.43 -3.35
C GLU A 1151 -109.50 16.86 -3.78
N ALA A 1152 -108.63 17.56 -4.53
CA ALA A 1152 -108.94 18.86 -5.13
C ALA A 1152 -110.06 18.77 -6.18
N ALA A 1153 -109.98 17.82 -7.12
CA ALA A 1153 -111.01 17.61 -8.15
C ALA A 1153 -112.39 17.25 -7.55
N LEU A 1154 -112.41 16.54 -6.41
CA LEU A 1154 -113.65 16.23 -5.70
C LEU A 1154 -114.27 17.49 -5.04
N ALA A 1155 -113.44 18.39 -4.52
CA ALA A 1155 -113.89 19.63 -3.90
C ALA A 1155 -114.58 20.57 -4.90
N ASP A 1156 -114.08 20.63 -6.14
CA ASP A 1156 -114.68 21.44 -7.21
C ASP A 1156 -116.07 20.91 -7.65
N GLU A 1157 -116.27 19.59 -7.81
CA GLU A 1157 -117.62 19.05 -8.07
C GLU A 1157 -118.59 19.30 -6.89
N HIS A 1158 -118.11 19.20 -5.64
CA HIS A 1158 -118.94 19.55 -4.48
C HIS A 1158 -119.32 21.04 -4.46
N ALA A 1159 -118.43 21.94 -4.89
CA ALA A 1159 -118.72 23.36 -5.04
C ALA A 1159 -119.74 23.63 -6.16
N GLU A 1160 -119.62 22.98 -7.32
CA GLU A 1160 -120.59 23.09 -8.42
C GLU A 1160 -121.99 22.60 -7.99
N ILE A 1161 -122.07 21.45 -7.31
CA ILE A 1161 -123.35 20.91 -6.78
C ILE A 1161 -123.97 21.86 -5.76
N ALA A 1162 -123.19 22.44 -4.84
CA ALA A 1162 -123.70 23.43 -3.87
C ALA A 1162 -124.22 24.72 -4.55
N GLN A 1163 -123.54 25.17 -5.60
CA GLN A 1163 -123.94 26.33 -6.40
C GLN A 1163 -125.22 26.06 -7.21
N LEU A 1164 -125.41 24.85 -7.72
CA LEU A 1164 -126.65 24.43 -8.40
C LEU A 1164 -127.82 24.25 -7.42
N ARG A 1165 -127.60 23.68 -6.22
CA ARG A 1165 -128.64 23.55 -5.19
C ARG A 1165 -129.15 24.92 -4.71
N THR A 1166 -128.27 25.91 -4.56
CA THR A 1166 -128.67 27.27 -4.18
C THR A 1166 -129.44 27.98 -5.29
N GLN A 1167 -129.07 27.82 -6.56
CA GLN A 1167 -129.82 28.35 -7.71
C GLN A 1167 -131.22 27.72 -7.89
N LEU A 1168 -131.46 26.52 -7.34
CA LEU A 1168 -132.75 25.82 -7.40
C LEU A 1168 -133.63 25.97 -6.13
N THR A 1169 -133.14 26.64 -5.08
CA THR A 1169 -133.86 26.78 -3.79
C THR A 1169 -133.99 28.22 -3.28
N GLY A 1170 -133.31 29.19 -3.89
CA GLY A 1170 -133.68 30.61 -3.78
C GLY A 1170 -134.97 30.91 -4.54
N GLY A 1171 -135.83 31.77 -3.97
CA GLY A 1171 -137.10 32.24 -4.57
C GLY A 1171 -137.06 33.70 -5.02
#